data_AF-A0A7C2PRE8-F1
#
_entry.id   AF-A0A7C2PRE8-F1
#
_cell.length_a   1.000
_cell.length_b   1.000
_cell.length_c   1.000
_cell.angle_alpha   90.00
_cell.angle_beta   90.00
_cell.angle_gamma   90.00
#
_symmetry.space_group_name_H-M   'P 1'
#
loop_
_entity.id
_entity.type
_entity.pdbx_description
1 polymer ?
#
loop_
_entity_poly.entity_id
_entity_poly.type
_entity_poly.pdbx_seq_one_letter_code
_entity_poly.pdbx_strand_id
1 'polypeptide(L)'
;MNFFRDGTIGFLMLLMLAGCGESGCNGNRSVSDVEEVTVEQEMTCVEVALAEGKEVRDTDLDSVYNCEDTDDDNDGISDADETATGTDPLVPDPSDTDTDHDGLTNAEESDENSATITDENGNGISDVGEALDSDEDNVSDIEEVTNGTDPLNPDTDGDGKSDGEEGTTDTDGDGAIDAVESAISDSDSDGVADELDAANEDPNNDSDGDGLSNADEIAHGTDPLKRDTDGDGVSDTDEIKNGTDPLNPDTDGDGKNDGAEGVMDTDGDGKLDAIESAISDSDSDGVSDELDAMDNDPANDSDGDGYSNADETAAGSDPLDDRSVPGDLDGDGLSDATDPDIDGDGLSNNDETNTHGTDPLNPDTDGDGVSDSEEVSNGTDPLNPDTDGDGKSDDLESTIDKDDDGNTDAVESAISDSDSDGVPDELDGANEDPANDSDGDGLSNAEETNIYGTDPLKEDTDKDGISDGDEVANGTDPLNPDTDGDGKRDGLEGTIDKDGDGKIDAVESVITDSDSDGVADELDAANEDPTNDSDGDGLSNTDETNIHGTDPRQEDTDEDGVLDGEEVTNGTDPLNPDTDGDGKSDGVEGTTDSEEDGKLDAVESAISDSDSDGVPDEFDAADDDATNDSDGDGYTNGDETAAGSSPLDDTSVPGDLDGDALSDATDPDIDGDGLSNDDETNTYGTDPLKADTDGDGLSDSEEVSNGTDPLNPDTDEDGKSDGAEGVMDTDGDGKIDAVESAISDSDSDGVPDELDGANEDPTNDSDGDGLSNADEITHGTDPLRADTDGDGVWDGEEVSNGTDPLNPDTDGDGKNDGAEGTTDTDGDGKIDAVESANTDSDGDGVSDELDTVDDDATNDSDGDGYSNSEEKAAGSDPLDDTSVPSDIDGDGIPDATDTDMDGDGLSNSEESSTHHTDPANPDSDGDGLHDGEEVNIGTDPNDPDSDGDRLNDGDELSIGTDPHDQDSDDDGLGDNYEVTTDIGAGNVYITDPLDTDTDDDGYGDRAEIEEGTDPTDPNSRPSTYCDGFFAWMNPVCWFVGFMDIFL
;
A
#
# COMPACT_ATOMS: atom_id res chain seq x y z
N MET A 1 -11.10 -52.74 19.00
CA MET A 1 -12.51 -53.11 19.28
C MET A 1 -13.35 -52.50 18.17
N ASN A 2 -14.33 -53.24 17.67
CA ASN A 2 -14.98 -53.08 16.36
C ASN A 2 -16.25 -52.20 16.40
N PHE A 3 -16.32 -51.21 15.48
CA PHE A 3 -17.36 -51.02 14.43
C PHE A 3 -18.76 -50.39 14.66
N PHE A 4 -19.18 -49.69 13.57
CA PHE A 4 -20.50 -49.27 13.01
C PHE A 4 -21.01 -47.88 13.42
N ARG A 5 -21.24 -46.88 12.54
CA ARG A 5 -21.75 -46.76 11.13
C ARG A 5 -23.26 -47.05 10.95
N ASP A 6 -23.91 -46.12 10.21
CA ASP A 6 -25.19 -46.18 9.47
C ASP A 6 -26.56 -46.06 10.18
N GLY A 7 -27.38 -45.12 9.68
CA GLY A 7 -28.54 -45.47 8.84
C GLY A 7 -29.94 -45.67 9.47
N THR A 8 -30.85 -44.76 9.09
CA THR A 8 -32.21 -45.00 8.56
C THR A 8 -33.34 -45.72 9.34
N ILE A 9 -34.52 -45.05 9.27
CA ILE A 9 -35.91 -45.58 9.16
C ILE A 9 -36.63 -46.05 10.43
N GLY A 10 -37.78 -45.40 10.70
CA GLY A 10 -38.62 -45.61 11.86
C GLY A 10 -39.60 -46.78 11.82
N PHE A 11 -40.36 -46.95 12.91
CA PHE A 11 -41.78 -47.34 12.93
C PHE A 11 -42.32 -47.42 14.39
N LEU A 12 -43.32 -46.58 14.66
CA LEU A 12 -44.63 -46.89 15.27
C LEU A 12 -44.76 -47.65 16.62
N MET A 13 -45.41 -46.92 17.55
CA MET A 13 -46.47 -47.35 18.48
C MET A 13 -46.19 -48.37 19.60
N LEU A 14 -46.37 -47.95 20.86
CA LEU A 14 -47.33 -48.63 21.78
C LEU A 14 -47.77 -47.82 23.03
N LEU A 15 -49.08 -47.57 23.11
CA LEU A 15 -50.03 -47.52 24.26
C LEU A 15 -49.81 -46.61 25.50
N MET A 16 -50.80 -45.75 25.75
CA MET A 16 -51.76 -45.68 26.89
C MET A 16 -52.35 -44.24 26.92
N LEU A 17 -53.59 -43.89 27.27
CA LEU A 17 -54.78 -44.54 27.84
C LEU A 17 -55.97 -43.56 27.67
N ALA A 18 -57.18 -44.12 27.58
CA ALA A 18 -58.45 -43.46 27.27
C ALA A 18 -59.17 -42.78 28.45
N GLY A 19 -60.17 -41.92 28.13
CA GLY A 19 -61.16 -41.41 29.09
C GLY A 19 -62.41 -40.75 28.50
N CYS A 20 -63.31 -41.55 27.88
CA CYS A 20 -64.80 -41.45 27.74
C CYS A 20 -65.48 -40.13 27.27
N GLY A 21 -66.45 -40.09 26.32
CA GLY A 21 -67.44 -41.07 25.80
C GLY A 21 -68.87 -40.45 25.93
N GLU A 22 -69.92 -40.64 25.12
CA GLU A 22 -70.30 -41.39 23.91
C GLU A 22 -71.58 -40.68 23.35
N SER A 23 -71.90 -40.62 22.04
CA SER A 23 -72.75 -41.57 21.27
C SER A 23 -73.40 -40.77 20.10
N GLY A 24 -73.67 -41.21 18.86
CA GLY A 24 -73.48 -42.47 18.14
C GLY A 24 -74.42 -42.53 16.90
N CYS A 25 -73.83 -42.72 15.71
CA CYS A 25 -74.23 -43.57 14.56
C CYS A 25 -75.42 -43.27 13.59
N ASN A 26 -75.03 -43.17 12.31
CA ASN A 26 -75.48 -43.88 11.07
C ASN A 26 -76.94 -43.85 10.58
N GLY A 27 -77.08 -43.53 9.29
CA GLY A 27 -78.35 -43.40 8.56
C GLY A 27 -78.92 -44.65 7.89
N ASN A 28 -80.19 -44.57 7.48
CA ASN A 28 -80.73 -44.93 6.15
C ASN A 28 -82.28 -44.77 6.07
N ARG A 29 -82.74 -44.19 4.94
CA ARG A 29 -84.01 -44.40 4.20
C ARG A 29 -85.43 -44.14 4.80
N SER A 30 -86.14 -43.23 4.09
CA SER A 30 -87.41 -43.44 3.35
C SER A 30 -88.79 -43.06 3.96
N VAL A 31 -89.35 -41.96 3.39
CA VAL A 31 -90.70 -41.74 2.77
C VAL A 31 -91.97 -41.59 3.65
N SER A 32 -92.83 -40.64 3.20
CA SER A 32 -94.25 -40.34 3.48
C SER A 32 -94.54 -39.64 4.83
N ASP A 33 -95.24 -38.50 4.95
CA ASP A 33 -96.35 -37.89 4.20
C ASP A 33 -96.32 -36.33 4.29
N VAL A 34 -96.39 -35.57 3.18
CA VAL A 34 -97.55 -34.82 2.61
C VAL A 34 -98.14 -33.67 3.47
N GLU A 35 -97.85 -32.43 3.06
CA GLU A 35 -98.82 -31.32 2.79
C GLU A 35 -98.04 -30.16 2.10
N GLU A 36 -98.07 -30.09 0.76
CA GLU A 36 -98.72 -29.03 -0.07
C GLU A 36 -98.21 -27.59 0.22
N VAL A 37 -97.26 -27.07 -0.57
CA VAL A 37 -97.42 -26.41 -1.89
C VAL A 37 -98.11 -25.04 -1.81
N THR A 38 -97.27 -24.00 -1.88
CA THR A 38 -97.40 -22.96 -2.91
C THR A 38 -96.02 -22.74 -3.50
N VAL A 39 -95.82 -23.26 -4.71
CA VAL A 39 -94.70 -22.93 -5.58
C VAL A 39 -95.13 -21.69 -6.35
N GLU A 40 -94.57 -20.54 -6.00
CA GLU A 40 -94.23 -19.53 -7.00
C GLU A 40 -92.80 -19.87 -7.38
N GLN A 41 -92.62 -20.70 -8.42
CA GLN A 41 -91.32 -20.83 -9.05
C GLN A 41 -91.24 -19.62 -9.98
N GLU A 42 -90.46 -18.64 -9.56
CA GLU A 42 -89.95 -17.63 -10.46
C GLU A 42 -89.11 -18.38 -11.51
N MET A 43 -89.45 -18.20 -12.79
CA MET A 43 -88.58 -18.67 -13.87
C MET A 43 -87.31 -17.83 -13.79
N THR A 44 -86.15 -18.47 -13.84
CA THR A 44 -84.86 -17.78 -13.86
C THR A 44 -84.74 -16.97 -15.14
N CYS A 45 -83.97 -15.88 -15.11
CA CYS A 45 -83.82 -14.99 -16.25
C CYS A 45 -83.31 -15.74 -17.50
N VAL A 46 -82.42 -16.72 -17.28
CA VAL A 46 -81.91 -17.63 -18.31
C VAL A 46 -83.02 -18.41 -19.02
N GLU A 47 -84.01 -18.92 -18.27
CA GLU A 47 -85.16 -19.65 -18.84
C GLU A 47 -86.09 -18.74 -19.65
N VAL A 48 -86.18 -17.46 -19.28
CA VAL A 48 -86.96 -16.42 -19.99
C VAL A 48 -86.25 -15.98 -21.28
N ALA A 49 -84.94 -15.73 -21.23
CA ALA A 49 -84.13 -15.31 -22.39
C ALA A 49 -84.12 -16.37 -23.50
N LEU A 50 -83.98 -17.65 -23.12
CA LEU A 50 -84.03 -18.78 -24.06
C LEU A 50 -85.43 -19.01 -24.66
N ALA A 51 -86.51 -18.71 -23.91
CA ALA A 51 -87.88 -18.81 -24.41
C ALA A 51 -88.23 -17.68 -25.41
N GLU A 52 -87.57 -16.53 -25.30
CA GLU A 52 -87.72 -15.38 -26.21
C GLU A 52 -86.75 -15.39 -27.40
N GLY A 53 -85.77 -16.30 -27.39
CA GLY A 53 -84.79 -16.47 -28.47
C GLY A 53 -83.67 -15.43 -28.47
N LYS A 54 -83.35 -14.86 -27.30
CA LYS A 54 -82.18 -14.00 -27.08
C LYS A 54 -80.96 -14.85 -26.69
N GLU A 55 -79.78 -14.34 -27.01
CA GLU A 55 -78.49 -14.94 -26.66
C GLU A 55 -78.18 -14.64 -25.19
N VAL A 56 -77.72 -15.63 -24.44
CA VAL A 56 -77.34 -15.51 -23.03
C VAL A 56 -75.83 -15.29 -23.00
N ARG A 57 -75.38 -14.20 -22.37
CA ARG A 57 -73.97 -13.82 -22.22
C ARG A 57 -73.64 -13.73 -20.72
N ASP A 58 -72.36 -13.95 -20.46
CA ASP A 58 -71.63 -13.97 -19.21
C ASP A 58 -70.31 -13.29 -19.63
N THR A 59 -70.11 -12.05 -19.19
CA THR A 59 -69.15 -11.10 -19.81
C THR A 59 -67.79 -11.13 -19.11
N ASP A 60 -67.78 -11.26 -17.78
CA ASP A 60 -66.61 -11.44 -16.93
C ASP A 60 -66.17 -12.91 -16.75
N LEU A 61 -67.00 -13.87 -17.19
CA LEU A 61 -66.77 -15.32 -17.17
C LEU A 61 -66.80 -15.96 -15.77
N ASP A 62 -67.48 -15.34 -14.80
CA ASP A 62 -67.56 -15.85 -13.43
C ASP A 62 -68.58 -17.01 -13.25
N SER A 63 -69.31 -17.36 -14.32
CA SER A 63 -70.37 -18.37 -14.40
C SER A 63 -71.75 -17.94 -13.90
N VAL A 64 -71.96 -16.65 -13.61
CA VAL A 64 -73.25 -15.98 -13.48
C VAL A 64 -73.55 -15.29 -14.82
N TYR A 65 -74.78 -15.38 -15.30
CA TYR A 65 -75.13 -14.75 -16.57
C TYR A 65 -75.55 -13.33 -16.29
N ASN A 66 -75.12 -12.38 -17.13
CA ASN A 66 -75.35 -10.94 -16.95
C ASN A 66 -76.77 -10.54 -16.48
N CYS A 67 -77.80 -11.25 -16.94
CA CYS A 67 -79.16 -10.91 -16.55
C CYS A 67 -79.60 -11.37 -15.14
N GLU A 68 -78.74 -12.10 -14.44
CA GLU A 68 -78.81 -12.44 -13.02
C GLU A 68 -77.58 -11.95 -12.25
N ASP A 69 -76.56 -11.47 -12.97
CA ASP A 69 -75.45 -10.76 -12.37
C ASP A 69 -75.88 -9.37 -11.92
N THR A 70 -75.20 -8.87 -10.91
CA THR A 70 -75.42 -7.52 -10.40
C THR A 70 -74.25 -6.59 -10.69
N ASP A 71 -73.15 -7.16 -11.18
CA ASP A 71 -71.92 -6.49 -11.61
C ASP A 71 -71.38 -7.30 -12.80
N ASP A 72 -71.82 -6.91 -13.98
CA ASP A 72 -71.75 -7.67 -15.23
C ASP A 72 -70.32 -7.81 -15.80
N ASP A 73 -69.38 -6.98 -15.35
CA ASP A 73 -67.96 -6.98 -15.73
C ASP A 73 -66.98 -7.08 -14.55
N ASN A 74 -67.51 -7.16 -13.32
CA ASN A 74 -66.81 -7.46 -12.07
C ASN A 74 -65.76 -6.43 -11.69
N ASP A 75 -66.06 -5.16 -11.99
CA ASP A 75 -65.20 -4.02 -11.62
C ASP A 75 -65.51 -3.45 -10.22
N GLY A 76 -66.50 -4.03 -9.52
CA GLY A 76 -66.87 -3.69 -8.16
C GLY A 76 -68.05 -2.72 -8.07
N ILE A 77 -68.53 -2.17 -9.19
CA ILE A 77 -69.68 -1.27 -9.24
C ILE A 77 -70.89 -2.03 -9.79
N SER A 78 -72.04 -1.92 -9.12
CA SER A 78 -73.23 -2.64 -9.60
C SER A 78 -73.80 -2.04 -10.90
N ASP A 79 -74.30 -2.87 -11.82
CA ASP A 79 -74.89 -2.44 -13.10
C ASP A 79 -75.95 -1.34 -12.93
N ALA A 80 -76.64 -1.37 -11.78
CA ALA A 80 -77.71 -0.44 -11.46
C ALA A 80 -77.18 0.98 -11.19
N ASP A 81 -76.02 1.07 -10.56
CA ASP A 81 -75.35 2.33 -10.23
C ASP A 81 -74.62 2.88 -11.45
N GLU A 82 -73.98 2.04 -12.24
CA GLU A 82 -73.43 2.41 -13.55
C GLU A 82 -74.49 2.91 -14.53
N THR A 83 -75.65 2.24 -14.59
CA THR A 83 -76.77 2.73 -15.39
C THR A 83 -77.30 4.08 -14.87
N ALA A 84 -77.12 4.38 -13.58
CA ALA A 84 -77.55 5.63 -12.96
C ALA A 84 -76.55 6.78 -13.19
N THR A 85 -75.25 6.49 -13.21
CA THR A 85 -74.16 7.43 -13.53
C THR A 85 -73.97 7.61 -15.04
N GLY A 86 -74.40 6.62 -15.83
CA GLY A 86 -74.39 6.62 -17.29
C GLY A 86 -73.18 5.94 -17.92
N THR A 87 -72.42 5.16 -17.14
CA THR A 87 -71.36 4.24 -17.60
C THR A 87 -71.97 2.95 -18.18
N ASP A 88 -71.17 2.13 -18.87
CA ASP A 88 -71.66 0.95 -19.61
C ASP A 88 -71.39 -0.32 -18.78
N PRO A 89 -72.44 -1.01 -18.26
CA PRO A 89 -72.31 -2.17 -17.37
C PRO A 89 -71.75 -3.44 -17.99
N LEU A 90 -70.86 -3.34 -18.96
CA LEU A 90 -70.32 -4.49 -19.70
C LEU A 90 -68.84 -4.24 -20.04
N VAL A 91 -68.25 -3.17 -19.52
CA VAL A 91 -66.90 -2.68 -19.78
C VAL A 91 -66.32 -2.13 -18.47
N PRO A 92 -65.32 -2.82 -17.87
CA PRO A 92 -64.71 -2.39 -16.62
C PRO A 92 -64.18 -0.95 -16.72
N ASP A 93 -64.51 -0.08 -15.76
CA ASP A 93 -64.02 1.29 -15.70
C ASP A 93 -62.83 1.40 -14.73
N PRO A 94 -61.58 1.53 -15.21
CA PRO A 94 -60.38 1.49 -14.38
C PRO A 94 -60.14 2.77 -13.56
N SER A 95 -61.12 3.65 -13.43
CA SER A 95 -60.96 4.96 -12.77
C SER A 95 -61.63 5.10 -11.41
N ASP A 96 -62.21 4.03 -10.84
CA ASP A 96 -62.97 4.15 -9.59
C ASP A 96 -63.02 2.83 -8.76
N THR A 97 -61.91 2.45 -8.10
CA THR A 97 -61.83 1.26 -7.22
C THR A 97 -61.96 1.63 -5.73
N ASP A 98 -62.80 0.89 -4.98
CA ASP A 98 -63.01 0.99 -3.51
C ASP A 98 -62.76 -0.41 -2.90
N THR A 99 -61.55 -0.61 -2.37
CA THR A 99 -60.99 -1.93 -2.05
C THR A 99 -61.61 -2.55 -0.80
N ASP A 100 -61.96 -1.75 0.20
CA ASP A 100 -62.53 -2.24 1.47
C ASP A 100 -64.06 -2.02 1.60
N HIS A 101 -64.67 -1.38 0.60
CA HIS A 101 -66.11 -1.22 0.37
C HIS A 101 -66.82 -0.38 1.43
N ASP A 102 -66.15 0.66 1.93
CA ASP A 102 -66.70 1.56 2.94
C ASP A 102 -67.58 2.69 2.34
N GLY A 103 -67.46 2.92 1.02
CA GLY A 103 -68.22 3.89 0.25
C GLY A 103 -67.51 5.21 -0.05
N LEU A 104 -66.18 5.28 0.15
CA LEU A 104 -65.24 6.24 -0.45
C LEU A 104 -64.29 5.50 -1.40
N THR A 105 -63.82 6.18 -2.44
CA THR A 105 -62.93 5.56 -3.45
C THR A 105 -61.51 5.43 -2.89
N ASN A 106 -60.68 4.47 -3.33
CA ASN A 106 -59.27 4.36 -2.89
C ASN A 106 -58.51 5.68 -3.02
N ALA A 107 -58.81 6.48 -4.05
CA ALA A 107 -58.20 7.80 -4.26
C ALA A 107 -58.68 8.89 -3.28
N GLU A 108 -59.76 8.65 -2.55
CA GLU A 108 -60.30 9.51 -1.50
C GLU A 108 -59.89 9.02 -0.09
N GLU A 109 -59.07 7.97 0.00
CA GLU A 109 -58.63 7.34 1.25
C GLU A 109 -57.10 7.17 1.30
N SER A 110 -56.54 7.13 2.51
CA SER A 110 -55.09 7.01 2.73
C SER A 110 -54.63 5.58 3.07
N ASP A 111 -55.57 4.65 3.29
CA ASP A 111 -55.28 3.22 3.50
C ASP A 111 -56.43 2.39 2.92
N GLU A 112 -56.15 1.69 1.84
CA GLU A 112 -57.11 0.97 1.00
C GLU A 112 -57.71 -0.29 1.67
N ASN A 113 -57.30 -0.62 2.91
CA ASN A 113 -57.68 -1.85 3.60
C ASN A 113 -58.31 -1.66 5.00
N SER A 114 -58.54 -0.43 5.48
CA SER A 114 -58.80 -0.16 6.91
C SER A 114 -60.17 0.48 7.24
N ALA A 115 -61.13 -0.38 7.58
CA ALA A 115 -62.54 -0.03 7.83
C ALA A 115 -62.89 0.80 9.11
N THR A 116 -61.94 1.36 9.87
CA THR A 116 -62.29 2.24 11.02
C THR A 116 -61.23 3.29 11.37
N ILE A 117 -61.58 4.56 11.18
CA ILE A 117 -60.76 5.69 11.60
C ILE A 117 -61.60 6.68 12.46
N THR A 118 -61.15 6.99 13.69
CA THR A 118 -61.64 8.16 14.44
C THR A 118 -60.53 9.18 14.58
N ASP A 119 -60.90 10.45 14.37
CA ASP A 119 -60.11 11.66 14.58
C ASP A 119 -60.80 12.44 15.72
N GLU A 120 -60.33 12.25 16.95
CA GLU A 120 -60.99 12.80 18.14
C GLU A 120 -60.69 14.31 18.33
N ASN A 121 -59.64 14.83 17.69
CA ASN A 121 -59.20 16.22 17.81
C ASN A 121 -59.60 17.12 16.62
N GLY A 122 -60.01 16.53 15.50
CA GLY A 122 -60.58 17.16 14.32
C GLY A 122 -59.56 17.81 13.39
N ASN A 123 -58.30 17.37 13.40
CA ASN A 123 -57.22 17.88 12.55
C ASN A 123 -57.17 17.23 11.16
N GLY A 124 -57.96 16.17 10.92
CA GLY A 124 -57.99 15.46 9.64
C GLY A 124 -57.08 14.23 9.57
N ILE A 125 -56.41 13.86 10.67
CA ILE A 125 -55.53 12.67 10.77
C ILE A 125 -56.09 11.73 11.84
N SER A 126 -55.86 10.42 11.69
CA SER A 126 -56.39 9.42 12.62
C SER A 126 -55.67 9.38 13.95
N ASP A 127 -56.39 9.06 15.03
CA ASP A 127 -55.80 8.84 16.36
C ASP A 127 -54.74 7.69 16.38
N VAL A 128 -54.59 6.90 15.30
CA VAL A 128 -53.59 5.82 15.17
C VAL A 128 -52.31 6.28 14.46
N GLY A 129 -52.42 7.24 13.53
CA GLY A 129 -51.25 7.86 12.88
C GLY A 129 -50.46 8.78 13.82
N GLU A 130 -51.10 9.30 14.88
CA GLU A 130 -50.45 10.11 15.92
C GLU A 130 -49.57 9.31 16.91
N ALA A 131 -49.28 8.03 16.66
CA ALA A 131 -48.60 7.15 17.62
C ALA A 131 -47.56 6.18 17.01
N LEU A 132 -47.19 6.36 15.74
CA LEU A 132 -46.07 5.67 15.11
C LEU A 132 -44.82 6.55 15.23
N ASP A 133 -43.69 5.90 15.47
CA ASP A 133 -42.34 6.44 15.71
C ASP A 133 -41.43 5.34 15.14
N SER A 134 -41.20 5.42 13.83
CA SER A 134 -40.75 4.32 12.98
C SER A 134 -39.24 4.09 13.03
N ASP A 135 -38.48 5.11 13.41
CA ASP A 135 -37.03 5.12 13.59
C ASP A 135 -36.57 5.15 15.06
N GLU A 136 -37.51 5.25 16.01
CA GLU A 136 -37.33 5.19 17.46
C GLU A 136 -36.55 6.38 18.08
N ASP A 137 -36.60 7.55 17.46
CA ASP A 137 -35.88 8.77 17.87
C ASP A 137 -36.64 9.60 18.95
N ASN A 138 -37.90 9.24 19.22
CA ASN A 138 -38.87 9.87 20.13
C ASN A 138 -39.62 11.11 19.60
N VAL A 139 -39.51 11.40 18.31
CA VAL A 139 -40.51 12.13 17.52
C VAL A 139 -41.50 11.09 16.99
N SER A 140 -42.58 11.50 16.33
CA SER A 140 -43.55 10.55 15.74
C SER A 140 -43.60 10.83 14.26
N ASP A 141 -43.83 9.81 13.44
CA ASP A 141 -43.79 9.92 11.97
C ASP A 141 -44.63 11.11 11.45
N ILE A 142 -45.73 11.42 12.14
CA ILE A 142 -46.59 12.55 11.75
C ILE A 142 -46.03 13.91 12.17
N GLU A 143 -45.34 13.98 13.31
CA GLU A 143 -44.65 15.19 13.79
C GLU A 143 -43.43 15.47 12.91
N GLU A 144 -42.76 14.43 12.43
CA GLU A 144 -41.63 14.51 11.49
C GLU A 144 -42.08 15.02 10.12
N VAL A 145 -43.08 14.40 9.50
CA VAL A 145 -43.67 14.90 8.23
C VAL A 145 -44.21 16.33 8.37
N THR A 146 -44.71 16.71 9.55
CA THR A 146 -45.23 18.08 9.77
C THR A 146 -44.11 19.10 9.92
N ASN A 147 -42.99 18.68 10.49
CA ASN A 147 -41.83 19.51 10.75
C ASN A 147 -40.85 19.54 9.57
N GLY A 148 -40.93 18.56 8.66
CA GLY A 148 -40.07 18.39 7.50
C GLY A 148 -38.96 17.34 7.68
N THR A 149 -38.92 16.65 8.82
CA THR A 149 -37.93 15.60 9.09
C THR A 149 -38.40 14.24 8.56
N ASP A 150 -37.47 13.32 8.29
CA ASP A 150 -37.71 12.01 7.67
C ASP A 150 -38.13 10.95 8.71
N PRO A 151 -39.39 10.44 8.67
CA PRO A 151 -39.91 9.45 9.60
C PRO A 151 -39.19 8.10 9.70
N LEU A 152 -38.23 7.83 8.81
CA LEU A 152 -37.47 6.59 8.78
C LEU A 152 -36.00 6.80 9.13
N ASN A 153 -35.56 8.05 9.28
CA ASN A 153 -34.18 8.39 9.57
C ASN A 153 -34.10 9.17 10.89
N PRO A 154 -33.52 8.58 11.95
CA PRO A 154 -33.51 9.18 13.28
C PRO A 154 -32.60 10.40 13.43
N ASP A 155 -32.01 10.89 12.34
CA ASP A 155 -31.07 12.03 12.21
C ASP A 155 -31.15 12.53 10.75
N THR A 156 -32.16 13.36 10.47
CA THR A 156 -32.55 13.76 9.10
C THR A 156 -31.45 14.52 8.36
N ASP A 157 -30.70 15.36 9.07
CA ASP A 157 -29.66 16.20 8.47
C ASP A 157 -28.25 15.61 8.62
N GLY A 158 -28.08 14.55 9.40
CA GLY A 158 -26.84 13.80 9.53
C GLY A 158 -25.80 14.47 10.43
N ASP A 159 -26.19 15.43 11.27
CA ASP A 159 -25.26 16.21 12.12
C ASP A 159 -24.79 15.45 13.38
N GLY A 160 -25.37 14.27 13.64
CA GLY A 160 -25.03 13.40 14.76
C GLY A 160 -25.88 13.63 16.01
N LYS A 161 -26.87 14.52 15.99
CA LYS A 161 -27.97 14.59 16.96
C LYS A 161 -29.25 14.07 16.31
N SER A 162 -30.03 13.32 17.07
CA SER A 162 -31.32 12.83 16.54
C SER A 162 -32.35 13.95 16.50
N ASP A 163 -33.29 13.90 15.55
CA ASP A 163 -34.36 14.90 15.38
C ASP A 163 -35.14 15.17 16.69
N GLY A 164 -35.32 14.13 17.51
CA GLY A 164 -35.94 14.22 18.83
C GLY A 164 -35.13 14.93 19.92
N GLU A 165 -33.80 15.02 19.79
CA GLU A 165 -32.94 15.82 20.69
C GLU A 165 -32.97 17.31 20.34
N GLU A 166 -33.16 17.65 19.07
CA GLU A 166 -33.18 19.01 18.53
C GLU A 166 -34.57 19.64 18.62
N GLY A 167 -35.58 18.81 18.35
CA GLY A 167 -36.99 19.15 18.48
C GLY A 167 -37.43 20.21 17.46
N THR A 168 -38.56 20.89 17.73
CA THR A 168 -39.20 21.79 16.75
C THR A 168 -38.66 23.24 16.82
N THR A 169 -37.38 23.43 17.13
CA THR A 169 -36.80 24.76 17.26
C THR A 169 -36.41 25.25 15.85
N ASP A 170 -36.70 26.51 15.58
CA ASP A 170 -36.36 27.22 14.33
C ASP A 170 -35.56 28.42 14.84
N THR A 171 -34.24 28.25 14.90
CA THR A 171 -33.33 29.13 15.63
C THR A 171 -33.10 30.45 14.89
N ASP A 172 -33.07 30.41 13.56
CA ASP A 172 -32.83 31.57 12.70
C ASP A 172 -34.13 32.26 12.22
N GLY A 173 -35.28 31.57 12.31
CA GLY A 173 -36.62 32.08 12.04
C GLY A 173 -37.01 32.07 10.57
N ASP A 174 -36.34 31.28 9.74
CA ASP A 174 -36.52 31.23 8.29
C ASP A 174 -37.76 30.39 7.89
N GLY A 175 -38.18 29.46 8.76
CA GLY A 175 -39.36 28.62 8.62
C GLY A 175 -39.10 27.13 8.44
N ALA A 176 -37.85 26.68 8.28
CA ALA A 176 -37.42 25.32 8.56
C ALA A 176 -37.19 25.14 10.07
N ILE A 177 -37.06 23.90 10.56
CA ILE A 177 -36.67 23.66 11.95
C ILE A 177 -35.26 23.08 11.94
N ASP A 178 -34.51 23.34 13.02
CA ASP A 178 -33.11 22.95 13.21
C ASP A 178 -32.83 21.43 13.05
N ALA A 179 -33.87 20.59 12.94
CA ALA A 179 -33.74 19.14 12.72
C ALA A 179 -33.91 18.73 11.24
N VAL A 180 -34.29 19.66 10.35
CA VAL A 180 -34.46 19.46 8.90
C VAL A 180 -33.28 20.02 8.13
N GLU A 181 -32.59 20.97 8.75
CA GLU A 181 -31.42 21.62 8.19
C GLU A 181 -30.30 21.46 9.19
N SER A 182 -29.19 20.90 8.71
CA SER A 182 -27.95 20.80 9.48
C SER A 182 -27.62 22.19 9.96
N ALA A 183 -27.78 22.41 11.27
CA ALA A 183 -27.68 23.69 11.96
C ALA A 183 -26.89 24.72 11.13
N ILE A 184 -27.59 25.68 10.51
CA ILE A 184 -26.91 26.68 9.69
C ILE A 184 -25.86 27.35 10.58
N SER A 185 -24.60 27.25 10.16
CA SER A 185 -23.51 27.94 10.82
C SER A 185 -23.89 29.42 10.91
N ASP A 186 -23.94 29.92 12.13
CA ASP A 186 -23.98 31.33 12.51
C ASP A 186 -22.65 31.51 13.24
N SER A 187 -21.58 31.48 12.44
CA SER A 187 -20.21 31.27 12.90
C SER A 187 -19.77 32.39 13.87
N ASP A 188 -20.34 33.59 13.72
CA ASP A 188 -20.10 34.74 14.59
C ASP A 188 -21.17 34.94 15.71
N SER A 189 -22.22 34.11 15.72
CA SER A 189 -23.33 34.12 16.67
C SER A 189 -24.09 35.46 16.75
N ASP A 190 -24.16 36.20 15.64
CA ASP A 190 -24.87 37.48 15.56
C ASP A 190 -26.38 37.35 15.26
N GLY A 191 -26.81 36.15 14.85
CA GLY A 191 -28.19 35.78 14.58
C GLY A 191 -28.63 35.97 13.14
N VAL A 192 -27.69 35.92 12.18
CA VAL A 192 -27.90 35.79 10.74
C VAL A 192 -27.10 34.57 10.27
N ALA A 193 -27.75 33.67 9.53
CA ALA A 193 -27.12 32.49 8.94
C ALA A 193 -26.07 32.87 7.88
N ASP A 194 -24.95 32.14 7.81
CA ASP A 194 -23.81 32.42 6.92
C ASP A 194 -24.27 32.56 5.43
N GLU A 195 -25.18 31.69 4.96
CA GLU A 195 -25.75 31.73 3.60
C GLU A 195 -26.69 32.94 3.32
N LEU A 196 -27.19 33.58 4.39
CA LEU A 196 -28.06 34.76 4.35
C LEU A 196 -27.32 36.06 4.69
N ASP A 197 -26.01 36.00 4.97
CA ASP A 197 -25.15 37.17 5.08
C ASP A 197 -24.82 37.73 3.67
N ALA A 198 -25.88 38.12 2.97
CA ALA A 198 -25.80 38.80 1.70
C ALA A 198 -25.39 40.27 1.90
N ALA A 199 -24.14 40.50 2.34
CA ALA A 199 -23.37 41.71 2.07
C ALA A 199 -21.88 41.51 2.44
N ASN A 200 -21.12 41.08 1.43
CA ASN A 200 -19.68 41.30 1.25
C ASN A 200 -19.29 42.80 1.31
N GLU A 201 -19.54 43.48 2.43
CA GLU A 201 -19.30 44.92 2.65
C GLU A 201 -18.48 45.20 3.92
N ASP A 202 -18.19 44.20 4.75
CA ASP A 202 -17.09 44.29 5.71
C ASP A 202 -15.92 43.42 5.24
N PRO A 203 -14.93 43.99 4.52
CA PRO A 203 -13.73 43.28 4.08
C PRO A 203 -12.84 42.78 5.24
N ASN A 204 -13.31 42.83 6.49
CA ASN A 204 -12.62 42.27 7.65
C ASN A 204 -13.47 41.20 8.35
N ASN A 205 -14.59 40.78 7.75
CA ASN A 205 -15.36 39.63 8.21
C ASN A 205 -14.66 38.35 7.75
N ASP A 206 -14.85 37.27 8.48
CA ASP A 206 -14.28 35.92 8.30
C ASP A 206 -15.51 35.01 8.31
N SER A 207 -16.08 34.80 7.11
CA SER A 207 -17.48 34.35 6.97
C SER A 207 -17.62 32.82 6.99
N ASP A 208 -16.54 32.12 6.70
CA ASP A 208 -16.38 30.67 6.75
C ASP A 208 -15.65 30.20 8.04
N GLY A 209 -15.04 31.14 8.78
CA GLY A 209 -14.53 30.94 10.13
C GLY A 209 -13.18 30.24 10.20
N ASP A 210 -12.42 30.24 9.11
CA ASP A 210 -11.14 29.55 8.97
C ASP A 210 -9.96 30.37 9.52
N GLY A 211 -10.14 31.69 9.65
CA GLY A 211 -9.15 32.64 10.15
C GLY A 211 -8.63 33.64 9.11
N LEU A 212 -9.02 33.53 7.84
CA LEU A 212 -8.84 34.54 6.80
C LEU A 212 -10.07 35.47 6.79
N SER A 213 -9.88 36.68 6.26
CA SER A 213 -11.01 37.57 6.04
C SER A 213 -11.48 37.46 4.59
N ASN A 214 -12.76 37.74 4.33
CA ASN A 214 -13.31 37.75 2.98
C ASN A 214 -12.50 38.58 1.98
N ALA A 215 -11.80 39.64 2.43
CA ALA A 215 -10.93 40.42 1.56
C ALA A 215 -9.57 39.76 1.29
N ASP A 216 -9.05 39.01 2.26
CA ASP A 216 -7.84 38.22 2.10
C ASP A 216 -8.14 37.01 1.20
N GLU A 217 -9.28 36.35 1.35
CA GLU A 217 -9.71 35.23 0.50
C GLU A 217 -9.91 35.68 -0.95
N ILE A 218 -10.63 36.78 -1.18
CA ILE A 218 -10.75 37.39 -2.52
C ILE A 218 -9.39 37.79 -3.10
N ALA A 219 -8.42 38.18 -2.27
CA ALA A 219 -7.07 38.52 -2.74
C ALA A 219 -6.23 37.28 -3.09
N HIS A 220 -6.46 36.13 -2.44
CA HIS A 220 -5.81 34.86 -2.73
C HIS A 220 -6.60 34.00 -3.75
N GLY A 221 -7.81 34.42 -4.11
CA GLY A 221 -8.66 33.74 -5.10
C GLY A 221 -9.50 32.61 -4.51
N THR A 222 -9.53 32.46 -3.19
CA THR A 222 -10.25 31.41 -2.46
C THR A 222 -11.70 31.83 -2.18
N ASP A 223 -12.57 30.87 -1.84
CA ASP A 223 -14.02 31.09 -1.69
C ASP A 223 -14.37 31.56 -0.27
N PRO A 224 -14.82 32.82 -0.06
CA PRO A 224 -15.10 33.39 1.26
C PRO A 224 -16.20 32.72 2.10
N LEU A 225 -16.82 31.67 1.55
CA LEU A 225 -17.88 30.89 2.19
C LEU A 225 -17.45 29.45 2.47
N LYS A 226 -16.23 29.06 2.08
CA LYS A 226 -15.70 27.72 2.27
C LYS A 226 -14.38 27.77 3.02
N ARG A 227 -14.42 27.11 4.17
CA ARG A 227 -13.24 26.87 5.00
C ARG A 227 -12.11 26.11 4.29
N ASP A 228 -12.43 25.39 3.22
CA ASP A 228 -11.54 24.53 2.44
C ASP A 228 -12.04 24.63 1.00
N THR A 229 -11.38 25.46 0.19
CA THR A 229 -11.86 25.89 -1.11
C THR A 229 -11.79 24.77 -2.15
N ASP A 230 -10.72 23.95 -2.14
CA ASP A 230 -10.50 22.88 -3.10
C ASP A 230 -10.94 21.48 -2.61
N GLY A 231 -11.30 21.36 -1.32
CA GLY A 231 -12.00 20.23 -0.73
C GLY A 231 -11.10 19.06 -0.36
N ASP A 232 -9.82 19.33 -0.09
CA ASP A 232 -8.80 18.30 0.13
C ASP A 232 -8.65 17.88 1.62
N GLY A 233 -9.25 18.65 2.53
CA GLY A 233 -9.27 18.44 3.97
C GLY A 233 -8.40 19.42 4.78
N VAL A 234 -7.64 20.31 4.15
CA VAL A 234 -6.91 21.43 4.77
C VAL A 234 -7.72 22.72 4.58
N SER A 235 -7.64 23.67 5.52
CA SER A 235 -8.34 24.96 5.36
C SER A 235 -7.46 26.00 4.68
N ASP A 236 -8.06 26.90 3.89
CA ASP A 236 -7.36 27.96 3.14
C ASP A 236 -6.35 28.74 4.01
N THR A 237 -6.73 29.10 5.24
CA THR A 237 -5.82 29.77 6.20
C THR A 237 -4.58 28.94 6.53
N ASP A 238 -4.75 27.63 6.71
CA ASP A 238 -3.65 26.74 7.06
C ASP A 238 -2.78 26.45 5.83
N GLU A 239 -3.35 26.33 4.65
CA GLU A 239 -2.61 26.19 3.39
C GLU A 239 -1.75 27.40 3.08
N ILE A 240 -2.31 28.61 3.17
CA ILE A 240 -1.54 29.86 3.01
C ILE A 240 -0.41 29.96 4.06
N LYS A 241 -0.64 29.46 5.27
CA LYS A 241 0.38 29.47 6.33
C LYS A 241 1.46 28.41 6.12
N ASN A 242 1.10 27.29 5.51
CA ASN A 242 1.94 26.12 5.31
C ASN A 242 2.67 26.17 3.96
N GLY A 243 2.17 26.94 2.99
CA GLY A 243 2.76 27.15 1.67
C GLY A 243 2.15 26.32 0.53
N THR A 244 1.09 25.55 0.79
CA THR A 244 0.30 24.84 -0.23
C THR A 244 -0.67 25.78 -0.94
N ASP A 245 -1.18 25.39 -2.11
CA ASP A 245 -2.06 26.18 -2.98
C ASP A 245 -3.55 25.88 -2.68
N PRO A 246 -4.31 26.81 -2.06
CA PRO A 246 -5.69 26.56 -1.60
C PRO A 246 -6.74 26.35 -2.70
N LEU A 247 -6.30 26.37 -3.96
CA LEU A 247 -7.13 26.17 -5.13
C LEU A 247 -6.80 24.85 -5.85
N ASN A 248 -5.84 24.10 -5.33
CA ASN A 248 -5.32 22.91 -5.95
C ASN A 248 -5.15 21.79 -4.90
N PRO A 249 -6.04 20.76 -4.92
CA PRO A 249 -6.10 19.73 -3.89
C PRO A 249 -4.94 18.73 -3.97
N ASP A 250 -3.86 19.04 -4.68
CA ASP A 250 -2.64 18.27 -4.92
C ASP A 250 -1.60 19.29 -5.43
N THR A 251 -1.08 20.11 -4.52
CA THR A 251 -0.24 21.29 -4.82
C THR A 251 0.96 20.94 -5.68
N ASP A 252 1.51 19.76 -5.48
CA ASP A 252 2.75 19.32 -6.09
C ASP A 252 2.57 18.33 -7.27
N GLY A 253 1.36 17.80 -7.44
CA GLY A 253 0.96 16.94 -8.53
C GLY A 253 1.48 15.50 -8.44
N ASP A 254 1.82 15.01 -7.24
CA ASP A 254 2.32 13.65 -7.01
C ASP A 254 1.21 12.57 -6.99
N GLY A 255 -0.05 13.00 -6.86
CA GLY A 255 -1.23 12.14 -6.85
C GLY A 255 -1.78 11.78 -5.46
N LYS A 256 -1.20 12.33 -4.38
CA LYS A 256 -1.83 12.45 -3.05
C LYS A 256 -2.32 13.89 -2.86
N ASN A 257 -3.35 14.06 -2.05
CA ASN A 257 -3.84 15.40 -1.74
C ASN A 257 -3.15 15.97 -0.50
N ASP A 258 -3.00 17.28 -0.45
CA ASP A 258 -2.24 17.99 0.59
C ASP A 258 -2.78 17.67 1.99
N GLY A 259 -4.09 17.44 2.13
CA GLY A 259 -4.75 17.01 3.38
C GLY A 259 -4.40 15.60 3.85
N ALA A 260 -4.04 14.68 2.96
CA ALA A 260 -3.54 13.35 3.34
C ALA A 260 -2.08 13.37 3.80
N GLU A 261 -1.30 14.32 3.29
CA GLU A 261 0.13 14.52 3.60
C GLU A 261 0.32 15.40 4.84
N GLY A 262 -0.61 16.32 5.05
CA GLY A 262 -0.77 17.12 6.26
C GLY A 262 0.34 18.14 6.44
N VAL A 263 0.90 18.21 7.66
CA VAL A 263 2.04 19.11 7.99
C VAL A 263 3.33 18.32 8.20
N MET A 264 3.44 17.18 7.54
CA MET A 264 4.67 16.39 7.57
C MET A 264 5.71 17.07 6.67
N ASP A 265 6.91 17.16 7.24
CA ASP A 265 8.15 17.59 6.63
C ASP A 265 9.04 16.38 6.87
N THR A 266 8.91 15.39 5.98
CA THR A 266 9.51 14.06 6.15
C THR A 266 11.04 14.18 6.11
N ASP A 267 11.58 15.15 5.39
CA ASP A 267 13.01 15.39 5.26
C ASP A 267 13.60 16.49 6.17
N GLY A 268 12.75 17.18 6.91
CA GLY A 268 13.15 18.20 7.88
C GLY A 268 13.78 19.43 7.22
N ASP A 269 13.61 19.63 5.91
CA ASP A 269 14.21 20.73 5.15
C ASP A 269 13.46 22.06 5.35
N GLY A 270 12.31 22.00 6.01
CA GLY A 270 11.45 23.13 6.32
C GLY A 270 10.41 23.44 5.25
N LYS A 271 10.31 22.64 4.19
CA LYS A 271 9.13 22.54 3.32
C LYS A 271 8.31 21.33 3.72
N LEU A 272 7.02 21.38 3.44
CA LEU A 272 6.12 20.28 3.75
C LEU A 272 6.07 19.35 2.55
N ASP A 273 5.88 18.07 2.83
CA ASP A 273 5.72 17.02 1.83
C ASP A 273 4.68 17.41 0.76
N ALA A 274 3.57 18.02 1.19
CA ALA A 274 2.49 18.53 0.34
C ALA A 274 2.87 19.62 -0.67
N ILE A 275 4.12 20.11 -0.66
CA ILE A 275 4.63 21.16 -1.56
C ILE A 275 5.71 20.58 -2.48
N GLU A 276 6.02 19.28 -2.37
CA GLU A 276 7.19 18.64 -2.95
C GLU A 276 6.87 17.39 -3.77
N SER A 277 6.68 17.62 -5.07
CA SER A 277 6.29 16.66 -6.12
C SER A 277 7.15 15.40 -6.21
N ALA A 278 8.29 15.39 -5.53
CA ALA A 278 9.30 14.36 -5.58
C ALA A 278 9.63 13.87 -4.16
N ILE A 279 8.65 13.26 -3.48
CA ILE A 279 8.85 12.47 -2.26
C ILE A 279 9.31 11.03 -2.59
N SER A 280 9.95 10.81 -3.74
CA SER A 280 10.69 9.57 -3.92
C SER A 280 11.90 9.66 -3.01
N ASP A 281 11.81 8.93 -1.92
CA ASP A 281 12.85 8.64 -0.97
C ASP A 281 13.09 7.13 -1.11
N SER A 282 13.88 6.78 -2.12
CA SER A 282 14.02 5.41 -2.60
C SER A 282 14.59 4.47 -1.52
N ASP A 283 15.34 5.00 -0.56
CA ASP A 283 15.96 4.28 0.56
C ASP A 283 15.28 4.56 1.92
N SER A 284 14.27 5.45 1.97
CA SER A 284 13.46 5.76 3.15
C SER A 284 14.25 6.40 4.30
N ASP A 285 15.29 7.18 3.98
CA ASP A 285 16.18 7.82 4.95
C ASP A 285 15.68 9.22 5.41
N GLY A 286 14.62 9.71 4.77
CA GLY A 286 14.08 11.05 5.01
C GLY A 286 14.84 12.13 4.25
N VAL A 287 15.35 11.88 3.05
CA VAL A 287 15.81 12.91 2.10
C VAL A 287 15.29 12.57 0.70
N SER A 288 14.72 13.53 -0.01
CA SER A 288 14.18 13.28 -1.35
C SER A 288 15.26 13.00 -2.41
N ASP A 289 15.01 12.07 -3.34
CA ASP A 289 15.88 11.68 -4.47
C ASP A 289 16.41 12.89 -5.30
N GLU A 290 15.67 14.01 -5.37
CA GLU A 290 16.08 15.22 -6.10
C GLU A 290 16.98 16.17 -5.27
N LEU A 291 16.87 16.14 -3.93
CA LEU A 291 17.82 16.75 -2.98
C LEU A 291 19.05 15.85 -2.76
N ASP A 292 18.89 14.54 -2.90
CA ASP A 292 19.92 13.50 -2.90
C ASP A 292 20.88 13.59 -4.10
N ALA A 293 20.59 14.46 -5.08
CA ALA A 293 21.57 14.88 -6.08
C ALA A 293 22.83 15.56 -5.47
N MET A 294 22.82 15.90 -4.18
CA MET A 294 23.97 16.41 -3.43
C MET A 294 24.60 15.41 -2.45
N ASP A 295 24.12 14.17 -2.33
CA ASP A 295 24.80 13.20 -1.48
C ASP A 295 26.00 12.56 -2.19
N ASN A 296 27.14 13.20 -2.01
CA ASN A 296 28.40 12.47 -2.00
C ASN A 296 28.80 12.23 -0.53
N ASP A 297 27.86 11.91 0.38
CA ASP A 297 28.22 11.24 1.61
C ASP A 297 28.86 9.92 1.18
N PRO A 298 30.16 9.76 1.41
CA PRO A 298 30.85 8.57 1.01
C PRO A 298 30.32 7.32 1.75
N ALA A 299 29.63 7.47 2.88
CA ALA A 299 29.16 6.34 3.68
C ALA A 299 27.81 5.77 3.25
N ASN A 300 27.02 6.49 2.44
CA ASN A 300 25.67 6.09 2.06
C ASN A 300 25.66 5.18 0.81
N ASP A 301 24.60 4.39 0.62
CA ASP A 301 24.39 3.50 -0.54
C ASP A 301 23.24 4.05 -1.40
N SER A 302 23.54 5.04 -2.24
CA SER A 302 22.52 5.87 -2.93
C SER A 302 21.73 5.13 -4.01
N ASP A 303 22.12 3.93 -4.44
CA ASP A 303 21.33 3.12 -5.38
C ASP A 303 20.84 1.78 -4.83
N GLY A 304 21.17 1.48 -3.56
CA GLY A 304 20.70 0.33 -2.81
C GLY A 304 21.23 -1.01 -3.34
N ASP A 305 22.38 -1.01 -4.02
CA ASP A 305 23.01 -2.22 -4.56
C ASP A 305 23.90 -2.96 -3.55
N GLY A 306 24.06 -2.39 -2.36
CA GLY A 306 24.79 -2.94 -1.22
C GLY A 306 26.20 -2.40 -1.06
N TYR A 307 26.66 -1.45 -1.89
CA TYR A 307 27.97 -0.82 -1.79
C TYR A 307 27.86 0.69 -1.53
N SER A 308 28.69 1.20 -0.62
CA SER A 308 28.68 2.64 -0.34
C SER A 308 29.22 3.48 -1.51
N ASN A 309 28.75 4.72 -1.61
CA ASN A 309 29.21 5.74 -2.54
C ASN A 309 30.74 5.93 -2.51
N ALA A 310 31.36 5.80 -1.32
CA ALA A 310 32.82 5.80 -1.17
C ALA A 310 33.47 4.63 -1.89
N ASP A 311 32.96 3.43 -1.62
CA ASP A 311 33.50 2.18 -2.15
C ASP A 311 33.36 2.15 -3.66
N GLU A 312 32.21 2.58 -4.16
CA GLU A 312 31.93 2.66 -5.57
C GLU A 312 32.78 3.70 -6.29
N THR A 313 32.92 4.89 -5.71
CA THR A 313 33.83 5.91 -6.22
C THR A 313 35.29 5.44 -6.21
N ALA A 314 35.70 4.66 -5.20
CA ALA A 314 37.05 4.11 -5.08
C ALA A 314 37.31 2.98 -6.10
N ALA A 315 36.32 2.12 -6.34
CA ALA A 315 36.34 1.05 -7.33
C ALA A 315 36.15 1.56 -8.77
N GLY A 316 35.53 2.73 -8.92
CA GLY A 316 35.19 3.36 -10.19
C GLY A 316 33.93 2.80 -10.85
N SER A 317 33.02 2.22 -10.06
CA SER A 317 31.61 2.02 -10.41
C SER A 317 30.84 3.36 -10.33
N ASP A 318 29.56 3.34 -10.68
CA ASP A 318 28.70 4.52 -10.80
C ASP A 318 27.70 4.52 -9.63
N PRO A 319 27.82 5.42 -8.63
CA PRO A 319 27.05 5.34 -7.39
C PRO A 319 25.56 5.68 -7.44
N LEU A 320 24.98 5.59 -8.63
CA LEU A 320 23.60 5.98 -8.94
C LEU A 320 22.99 5.01 -9.97
N ASP A 321 23.61 3.85 -10.19
CA ASP A 321 23.16 2.83 -11.15
C ASP A 321 23.38 1.47 -10.51
N ASP A 322 22.32 0.95 -9.87
CA ASP A 322 22.16 -0.35 -9.19
C ASP A 322 22.72 -1.60 -9.92
N ARG A 323 23.09 -1.46 -11.18
CA ARG A 323 23.68 -2.50 -12.04
C ARG A 323 25.17 -2.29 -12.26
N SER A 324 25.76 -1.29 -11.63
CA SER A 324 27.13 -0.86 -11.77
C SER A 324 28.04 -1.35 -10.64
N VAL A 325 27.66 -2.33 -9.84
CA VAL A 325 28.46 -2.93 -8.74
C VAL A 325 30.00 -2.98 -8.92
N PRO A 326 30.77 -2.62 -7.88
CA PRO A 326 32.21 -2.89 -7.75
C PRO A 326 32.61 -4.36 -7.95
N GLY A 327 33.91 -4.60 -8.10
CA GLY A 327 34.46 -5.95 -7.96
C GLY A 327 34.63 -6.27 -6.47
N ASP A 328 34.15 -7.45 -6.07
CA ASP A 328 34.18 -7.99 -4.72
C ASP A 328 34.50 -9.49 -4.85
N LEU A 329 35.69 -9.88 -4.40
CA LEU A 329 36.29 -11.19 -4.67
C LEU A 329 35.80 -12.28 -3.71
N ASP A 330 35.54 -11.93 -2.45
CA ASP A 330 35.14 -12.86 -1.40
C ASP A 330 33.64 -12.75 -1.04
N GLY A 331 32.96 -11.67 -1.47
CA GLY A 331 31.53 -11.46 -1.34
C GLY A 331 31.12 -10.94 0.04
N ASP A 332 32.01 -10.26 0.76
CA ASP A 332 31.78 -9.76 2.11
C ASP A 332 31.03 -8.41 2.18
N GLY A 333 30.78 -7.79 1.02
CA GLY A 333 30.11 -6.50 0.89
C GLY A 333 31.07 -5.30 0.83
N LEU A 334 32.39 -5.52 0.84
CA LEU A 334 33.39 -4.51 0.55
C LEU A 334 33.97 -4.69 -0.85
N SER A 335 34.29 -3.59 -1.52
CA SER A 335 34.93 -3.69 -2.84
C SER A 335 36.41 -4.11 -2.71
N ASP A 336 36.97 -4.82 -3.70
CA ASP A 336 38.40 -5.15 -3.82
C ASP A 336 39.34 -3.92 -3.61
N ALA A 337 38.82 -2.71 -3.81
CA ALA A 337 39.57 -1.46 -3.70
C ALA A 337 39.70 -0.95 -2.25
N THR A 338 38.75 -1.30 -1.39
CA THR A 338 38.59 -0.79 -0.01
C THR A 338 38.64 -1.88 1.04
N ASP A 339 38.38 -3.11 0.64
CA ASP A 339 38.47 -4.31 1.45
C ASP A 339 39.89 -4.50 2.06
N PRO A 340 40.01 -4.62 3.40
CA PRO A 340 41.27 -4.92 4.07
C PRO A 340 41.78 -6.37 3.92
N ASP A 341 40.96 -7.31 3.42
CA ASP A 341 41.21 -8.75 3.31
C ASP A 341 40.61 -9.35 2.01
N ILE A 342 41.12 -8.93 0.84
CA ILE A 342 40.43 -9.08 -0.46
C ILE A 342 40.07 -10.52 -0.85
N ASP A 343 40.77 -11.53 -0.35
CA ASP A 343 40.47 -12.93 -0.68
C ASP A 343 39.76 -13.71 0.43
N GLY A 344 39.34 -13.03 1.50
CA GLY A 344 38.50 -13.57 2.56
C GLY A 344 39.12 -14.74 3.32
N ASP A 345 40.44 -14.88 3.29
CA ASP A 345 41.13 -16.00 3.91
C ASP A 345 41.37 -15.78 5.42
N GLY A 346 41.18 -14.55 5.92
CA GLY A 346 41.39 -14.16 7.32
C GLY A 346 42.77 -13.53 7.59
N LEU A 347 43.58 -13.25 6.56
CA LEU A 347 44.90 -12.64 6.65
C LEU A 347 44.94 -11.34 5.85
N SER A 348 44.78 -10.19 6.53
CA SER A 348 44.73 -8.89 5.86
C SER A 348 45.81 -8.64 4.78
N ASN A 349 45.41 -7.93 3.72
CA ASN A 349 46.25 -7.48 2.59
C ASN A 349 47.63 -6.93 3.00
N ASN A 350 47.66 -6.22 4.14
CA ASN A 350 48.89 -5.61 4.66
C ASN A 350 49.82 -6.66 5.26
N ASP A 351 49.30 -7.65 5.98
CA ASP A 351 50.09 -8.72 6.57
C ASP A 351 50.58 -9.70 5.52
N GLU A 352 49.78 -10.00 4.53
CA GLU A 352 50.22 -10.78 3.37
C GLU A 352 51.36 -10.10 2.63
N THR A 353 51.20 -8.84 2.23
CA THR A 353 52.24 -8.18 1.42
C THR A 353 53.51 -7.83 2.21
N ASN A 354 53.38 -7.46 3.50
CA ASN A 354 54.49 -6.92 4.29
C ASN A 354 55.09 -7.91 5.29
N THR A 355 54.31 -8.87 5.78
CA THR A 355 54.70 -9.80 6.84
C THR A 355 55.03 -11.19 6.27
N HIS A 356 54.11 -11.78 5.50
CA HIS A 356 54.19 -13.18 5.06
C HIS A 356 54.74 -13.33 3.63
N GLY A 357 54.48 -12.36 2.77
CA GLY A 357 54.90 -12.33 1.37
C GLY A 357 53.97 -13.09 0.42
N THR A 358 52.75 -13.36 0.85
CA THR A 358 51.65 -14.03 0.14
C THR A 358 50.94 -13.06 -0.82
N ASP A 359 50.01 -13.57 -1.64
CA ASP A 359 49.31 -12.83 -2.69
C ASP A 359 47.87 -12.48 -2.28
N PRO A 360 47.54 -11.20 -1.99
CA PRO A 360 46.24 -10.75 -1.45
C PRO A 360 45.01 -10.91 -2.31
N LEU A 361 45.09 -11.73 -3.36
CA LEU A 361 44.00 -11.99 -4.30
C LEU A 361 43.84 -13.50 -4.47
N ASN A 362 44.43 -14.28 -3.58
CA ASN A 362 44.57 -15.70 -3.71
C ASN A 362 44.76 -16.34 -2.32
N PRO A 363 43.69 -16.92 -1.76
CA PRO A 363 43.64 -17.32 -0.35
C PRO A 363 44.56 -18.52 -0.01
N ASP A 364 45.25 -19.08 -1.00
CA ASP A 364 46.24 -20.18 -0.88
C ASP A 364 47.39 -19.90 -1.86
N THR A 365 48.43 -19.18 -1.41
CA THR A 365 49.49 -18.65 -2.28
C THR A 365 50.32 -19.73 -2.97
N ASP A 366 50.54 -20.86 -2.32
CA ASP A 366 51.39 -21.92 -2.85
C ASP A 366 50.62 -23.08 -3.51
N GLY A 367 49.31 -23.11 -3.33
CA GLY A 367 48.33 -23.95 -4.02
C GLY A 367 48.33 -25.38 -3.51
N ASP A 368 48.59 -25.60 -2.22
CA ASP A 368 48.64 -26.92 -1.60
C ASP A 368 47.33 -27.36 -0.95
N GLY A 369 46.38 -26.42 -0.77
CA GLY A 369 45.05 -26.67 -0.24
C GLY A 369 44.81 -26.17 1.19
N VAL A 370 45.79 -25.55 1.84
CA VAL A 370 45.64 -24.81 3.10
C VAL A 370 45.65 -23.31 2.81
N SER A 371 44.83 -22.52 3.51
CA SER A 371 44.86 -21.06 3.31
C SER A 371 46.09 -20.42 3.94
N ASP A 372 46.51 -19.26 3.42
CA ASP A 372 47.68 -18.55 3.92
C ASP A 372 47.51 -18.18 5.41
N SER A 373 46.30 -17.77 5.81
CA SER A 373 45.94 -17.52 7.21
C SER A 373 46.07 -18.77 8.11
N GLU A 374 45.58 -19.91 7.62
CA GLU A 374 45.56 -21.17 8.36
C GLU A 374 46.99 -21.68 8.55
N GLU A 375 47.85 -21.55 7.54
CA GLU A 375 49.26 -21.89 7.62
C GLU A 375 50.02 -21.02 8.63
N VAL A 376 49.73 -19.72 8.65
CA VAL A 376 50.30 -18.80 9.65
C VAL A 376 49.88 -19.19 11.06
N SER A 377 48.62 -19.61 11.24
CA SER A 377 48.09 -20.06 12.53
C SER A 377 48.70 -21.40 12.99
N ASN A 378 48.87 -22.34 12.05
CA ASN A 378 49.42 -23.67 12.27
C ASN A 378 50.96 -23.70 12.30
N GLY A 379 51.61 -22.61 11.89
CA GLY A 379 53.06 -22.44 11.91
C GLY A 379 53.80 -23.07 10.72
N THR A 380 53.09 -23.38 9.63
CA THR A 380 53.65 -23.77 8.32
C THR A 380 54.05 -22.51 7.52
N ASP A 381 54.70 -22.70 6.37
CA ASP A 381 55.25 -21.60 5.54
C ASP A 381 54.37 -21.40 4.30
N PRO A 382 53.53 -20.34 4.24
CA PRO A 382 52.50 -20.12 3.20
C PRO A 382 53.03 -19.82 1.79
N LEU A 383 54.30 -20.08 1.55
CA LEU A 383 54.97 -19.95 0.27
C LEU A 383 55.63 -21.27 -0.15
N ASN A 384 55.40 -22.33 0.62
CA ASN A 384 56.05 -23.61 0.48
C ASN A 384 55.10 -24.79 0.81
N PRO A 385 54.65 -25.53 -0.22
CA PRO A 385 53.55 -26.50 -0.14
C PRO A 385 53.99 -27.85 0.50
N ASP A 386 54.99 -27.82 1.38
CA ASP A 386 55.69 -28.94 2.06
C ASP A 386 56.74 -28.31 3.01
N THR A 387 56.28 -27.75 4.15
CA THR A 387 57.08 -26.95 5.09
C THR A 387 58.29 -27.71 5.64
N ASP A 388 58.10 -28.98 5.99
CA ASP A 388 59.14 -29.80 6.61
C ASP A 388 60.07 -30.49 5.58
N GLY A 389 59.64 -30.52 4.31
CA GLY A 389 60.37 -31.06 3.17
C GLY A 389 60.41 -32.59 3.11
N ASP A 390 59.44 -33.28 3.72
CA ASP A 390 59.33 -34.74 3.75
C ASP A 390 58.68 -35.34 2.50
N GLY A 391 57.97 -34.50 1.73
CA GLY A 391 57.35 -34.85 0.45
C GLY A 391 55.85 -35.16 0.51
N LYS A 392 55.18 -34.87 1.62
CA LYS A 392 53.73 -34.63 1.70
C LYS A 392 53.49 -33.11 1.80
N SER A 393 52.34 -32.66 1.32
CA SER A 393 51.93 -31.26 1.40
C SER A 393 51.35 -30.97 2.77
N ASP A 394 51.31 -29.69 3.14
CA ASP A 394 50.93 -29.27 4.48
C ASP A 394 49.43 -29.53 4.71
N ASP A 395 48.59 -29.47 3.67
CA ASP A 395 47.17 -29.91 3.68
C ASP A 395 46.93 -31.31 4.25
N LEU A 396 47.87 -32.21 3.99
CA LEU A 396 47.76 -33.61 4.37
C LEU A 396 48.24 -33.87 5.80
N GLU A 397 48.89 -32.88 6.42
CA GLU A 397 49.57 -32.99 7.72
C GLU A 397 49.15 -31.92 8.75
N SER A 398 48.42 -30.88 8.32
CA SER A 398 48.01 -29.72 9.13
C SER A 398 47.15 -30.08 10.34
N THR A 399 46.35 -31.16 10.26
CA THR A 399 45.48 -31.61 11.36
C THR A 399 46.06 -32.78 12.17
N ILE A 400 47.27 -33.23 11.83
CA ILE A 400 47.83 -34.47 12.33
C ILE A 400 49.00 -34.18 13.29
N ASP A 401 48.76 -34.24 14.60
CA ASP A 401 49.79 -34.27 15.65
C ASP A 401 49.96 -35.72 16.14
N LYS A 402 50.83 -36.51 15.49
CA LYS A 402 50.94 -37.96 15.81
C LYS A 402 51.56 -38.23 17.18
N ASP A 403 52.28 -37.28 17.78
CA ASP A 403 52.95 -37.48 19.05
C ASP A 403 52.39 -36.66 20.24
N ASP A 404 51.26 -35.99 20.01
CA ASP A 404 50.48 -35.16 20.95
C ASP A 404 51.36 -34.12 21.67
N ASP A 405 52.35 -33.56 20.96
CA ASP A 405 53.30 -32.61 21.53
C ASP A 405 52.88 -31.14 21.40
N GLY A 406 51.81 -30.92 20.63
CA GLY A 406 51.20 -29.63 20.37
C GLY A 406 51.74 -28.93 19.13
N ASN A 407 52.58 -29.59 18.32
CA ASN A 407 52.93 -29.16 16.96
C ASN A 407 52.38 -30.20 15.96
N THR A 408 51.89 -29.75 14.83
CA THR A 408 51.41 -30.63 13.77
C THR A 408 52.58 -31.24 13.01
N ASP A 409 52.38 -32.41 12.42
CA ASP A 409 53.40 -33.12 11.65
C ASP A 409 53.89 -32.29 10.44
N ALA A 410 53.07 -31.35 9.94
CA ALA A 410 53.43 -30.37 8.90
C ALA A 410 54.59 -29.43 9.32
N VAL A 411 54.76 -29.18 10.62
CA VAL A 411 55.81 -28.30 11.17
C VAL A 411 57.06 -29.10 11.57
N GLU A 412 56.91 -30.41 11.81
CA GLU A 412 57.95 -31.25 12.41
C GLU A 412 58.56 -32.26 11.43
N SER A 413 59.81 -31.98 11.02
CA SER A 413 60.59 -32.88 10.18
C SER A 413 60.70 -34.31 10.74
N ALA A 414 59.85 -35.19 10.20
CA ALA A 414 59.75 -36.64 10.36
C ALA A 414 60.57 -37.27 11.51
N ILE A 415 59.90 -37.65 12.59
CA ILE A 415 60.39 -38.73 13.45
C ILE A 415 60.47 -39.99 12.57
N SER A 416 61.65 -40.61 12.47
CA SER A 416 61.84 -41.76 11.57
C SER A 416 60.90 -42.91 11.93
N ASP A 417 59.88 -43.09 11.09
CA ASP A 417 59.01 -44.26 11.00
C ASP A 417 59.49 -45.10 9.81
N SER A 418 60.34 -46.08 10.10
CA SER A 418 61.02 -46.85 9.05
C SER A 418 60.10 -47.81 8.29
N ASP A 419 58.90 -48.10 8.80
CA ASP A 419 57.91 -48.98 8.18
C ASP A 419 56.55 -48.33 7.89
N SER A 420 56.43 -47.02 8.13
CA SER A 420 55.28 -46.17 7.75
C SER A 420 53.96 -46.69 8.31
N ASP A 421 53.99 -47.21 9.54
CA ASP A 421 52.83 -47.77 10.23
C ASP A 421 52.16 -46.79 11.20
N GLY A 422 52.66 -45.55 11.27
CA GLY A 422 52.16 -44.49 12.14
C GLY A 422 52.67 -44.57 13.57
N VAL A 423 53.60 -45.48 13.90
CA VAL A 423 54.26 -45.58 15.21
C VAL A 423 55.76 -45.30 15.08
N PRO A 424 56.30 -44.27 15.76
CA PRO A 424 57.74 -43.97 15.69
C PRO A 424 58.64 -45.17 16.06
N ASP A 425 59.79 -45.33 15.39
CA ASP A 425 60.77 -46.43 15.56
C ASP A 425 61.20 -46.67 17.04
N GLU A 426 61.04 -45.67 17.92
CA GLU A 426 61.38 -45.73 19.34
C GLU A 426 60.29 -46.42 20.20
N LEU A 427 59.07 -46.50 19.66
CA LEU A 427 57.87 -47.04 20.27
C LEU A 427 57.42 -48.37 19.60
N ASP A 428 57.88 -48.68 18.39
CA ASP A 428 57.61 -49.96 17.73
C ASP A 428 58.38 -51.14 18.36
N GLY A 429 57.62 -52.19 18.66
CA GLY A 429 58.09 -53.45 19.20
C GLY A 429 57.97 -54.64 18.25
N ALA A 430 57.40 -54.50 17.04
CA ALA A 430 57.04 -55.65 16.20
C ALA A 430 56.69 -55.35 14.70
N ASN A 431 57.64 -54.91 13.88
CA ASN A 431 57.86 -55.33 12.47
C ASN A 431 56.86 -56.39 11.89
N GLU A 432 55.81 -55.99 11.14
CA GLU A 432 55.11 -56.78 10.08
C GLU A 432 54.40 -55.90 8.99
N ASP A 433 55.17 -55.31 8.06
CA ASP A 433 55.01 -54.98 6.59
C ASP A 433 53.63 -55.11 5.83
N PRO A 434 53.07 -54.00 5.28
CA PRO A 434 51.94 -53.97 4.32
C PRO A 434 52.27 -53.77 2.81
N ALA A 435 53.52 -53.56 2.37
CA ALA A 435 53.82 -53.01 1.03
C ALA A 435 53.89 -54.04 -0.13
N ASN A 436 52.81 -54.75 -0.42
CA ASN A 436 52.79 -55.73 -1.52
C ASN A 436 51.55 -55.58 -2.41
N ASP A 437 51.44 -54.48 -3.16
CA ASP A 437 50.55 -54.27 -4.32
C ASP A 437 51.32 -54.63 -5.61
N SER A 438 50.84 -55.59 -6.40
CA SER A 438 51.57 -56.18 -7.54
C SER A 438 51.06 -55.69 -8.90
N ASP A 439 49.90 -55.06 -8.90
CA ASP A 439 49.07 -54.57 -10.01
C ASP A 439 49.34 -53.11 -10.24
N GLY A 440 49.50 -52.38 -9.12
CA GLY A 440 49.57 -50.93 -9.06
C GLY A 440 48.20 -50.27 -9.18
N ASP A 441 47.12 -50.95 -8.81
CA ASP A 441 45.74 -50.41 -8.82
C ASP A 441 45.33 -49.75 -7.50
N GLY A 442 46.20 -49.75 -6.49
CA GLY A 442 45.93 -49.12 -5.19
C GLY A 442 45.42 -50.08 -4.12
N LEU A 443 45.20 -51.36 -4.43
CA LEU A 443 44.90 -52.39 -3.42
C LEU A 443 46.12 -53.26 -3.12
N SER A 444 46.38 -53.56 -1.85
CA SER A 444 47.43 -54.53 -1.52
C SER A 444 46.99 -55.94 -1.92
N ASN A 445 47.95 -56.81 -2.24
CA ASN A 445 47.70 -58.23 -2.52
C ASN A 445 46.93 -58.94 -1.39
N ALA A 446 47.07 -58.44 -0.15
CA ALA A 446 46.36 -58.95 0.99
C ALA A 446 44.90 -58.52 1.00
N GLU A 447 44.58 -57.28 0.64
CA GLU A 447 43.22 -56.75 0.52
C GLU A 447 42.49 -57.42 -0.63
N GLU A 448 43.12 -57.49 -1.79
CA GLU A 448 42.57 -58.17 -2.96
C GLU A 448 42.28 -59.65 -2.69
N THR A 449 43.18 -60.36 -2.01
CA THR A 449 42.96 -61.80 -1.75
C THR A 449 42.00 -62.06 -0.59
N ASN A 450 42.04 -61.24 0.47
CA ASN A 450 41.37 -61.55 1.74
C ASN A 450 40.10 -60.74 2.01
N ILE A 451 39.95 -59.56 1.37
CA ILE A 451 38.83 -58.66 1.56
C ILE A 451 37.95 -58.67 0.31
N TYR A 452 38.47 -58.22 -0.83
CA TYR A 452 37.67 -57.96 -2.04
C TYR A 452 37.53 -59.17 -2.96
N GLY A 453 38.46 -60.13 -2.90
CA GLY A 453 38.41 -61.36 -3.69
C GLY A 453 38.84 -61.21 -5.16
N THR A 454 39.47 -60.08 -5.49
CA THR A 454 40.05 -59.72 -6.78
C THR A 454 41.38 -60.47 -7.06
N ASP A 455 41.97 -60.32 -8.25
CA ASP A 455 43.17 -61.05 -8.68
C ASP A 455 44.42 -60.16 -8.58
N PRO A 456 45.35 -60.39 -7.62
CA PRO A 456 46.54 -59.57 -7.31
C PRO A 456 47.64 -59.46 -8.36
N LEU A 457 47.30 -59.66 -9.62
CA LEU A 457 48.19 -59.57 -10.77
C LEU A 457 47.47 -58.95 -11.99
N LYS A 458 46.22 -58.52 -11.82
CA LYS A 458 45.40 -57.86 -12.80
C LYS A 458 44.66 -56.69 -12.14
N GLU A 459 45.22 -55.52 -12.41
CA GLU A 459 44.65 -54.18 -12.25
C GLU A 459 43.14 -54.08 -12.53
N ASP A 460 42.57 -54.89 -13.44
CA ASP A 460 41.13 -54.95 -13.75
C ASP A 460 40.70 -56.43 -13.78
N THR A 461 40.01 -56.87 -12.73
CA THR A 461 39.64 -58.27 -12.52
C THR A 461 38.49 -58.69 -13.43
N ASP A 462 37.47 -57.87 -13.59
CA ASP A 462 36.20 -58.24 -14.22
C ASP A 462 36.05 -57.81 -15.71
N LYS A 463 36.89 -56.87 -16.16
CA LYS A 463 37.10 -56.36 -17.53
C LYS A 463 35.99 -55.48 -18.05
N ASP A 464 35.50 -54.61 -17.19
CA ASP A 464 34.59 -53.54 -17.51
C ASP A 464 35.34 -52.30 -18.08
N GLY A 465 36.56 -52.05 -17.60
CA GLY A 465 37.43 -50.93 -17.97
C GLY A 465 37.97 -50.09 -16.79
N ILE A 466 37.55 -50.34 -15.55
CA ILE A 466 38.01 -49.67 -14.32
C ILE A 466 39.00 -50.59 -13.59
N SER A 467 39.88 -50.03 -12.75
CA SER A 467 40.79 -50.85 -11.94
C SER A 467 40.14 -51.31 -10.63
N ASP A 468 40.52 -52.48 -10.12
CA ASP A 468 39.92 -53.07 -8.91
C ASP A 468 39.99 -52.11 -7.70
N GLY A 469 41.04 -51.29 -7.61
CA GLY A 469 41.18 -50.28 -6.57
C GLY A 469 40.36 -49.01 -6.80
N ASP A 470 40.23 -48.56 -8.05
CA ASP A 470 39.34 -47.45 -8.40
C ASP A 470 37.87 -47.84 -8.15
N GLU A 471 37.49 -49.10 -8.39
CA GLU A 471 36.13 -49.59 -8.11
C GLU A 471 35.83 -49.59 -6.61
N VAL A 472 36.78 -50.02 -5.78
CA VAL A 472 36.64 -49.96 -4.32
C VAL A 472 36.56 -48.51 -3.82
N ALA A 473 37.33 -47.60 -4.39
CA ALA A 473 37.31 -46.19 -4.03
C ALA A 473 35.98 -45.51 -4.42
N ASN A 474 35.43 -45.85 -5.59
CA ASN A 474 34.21 -45.26 -6.11
C ASN A 474 32.92 -46.05 -5.75
N GLY A 475 33.04 -47.12 -4.96
CA GLY A 475 31.89 -47.87 -4.45
C GLY A 475 31.27 -48.90 -5.41
N THR A 476 31.87 -49.16 -6.57
CA THR A 476 31.45 -50.23 -7.50
C THR A 476 32.03 -51.61 -7.09
N ASP A 477 31.46 -52.72 -7.55
CA ASP A 477 31.90 -54.08 -7.19
C ASP A 477 32.99 -54.58 -8.16
N PRO A 478 34.27 -54.71 -7.73
CA PRO A 478 35.40 -55.08 -8.60
C PRO A 478 35.40 -56.51 -9.14
N LEU A 479 34.32 -57.25 -8.86
CA LEU A 479 34.07 -58.59 -9.41
C LEU A 479 32.87 -58.61 -10.36
N ASN A 480 32.17 -57.49 -10.53
CA ASN A 480 30.94 -57.37 -11.29
C ASN A 480 30.98 -56.21 -12.29
N PRO A 481 31.09 -56.50 -13.61
CA PRO A 481 31.39 -55.49 -14.62
C PRO A 481 30.18 -54.61 -15.02
N ASP A 482 29.19 -54.50 -14.15
CA ASP A 482 27.81 -53.95 -14.29
C ASP A 482 27.20 -53.99 -12.88
N THR A 483 27.70 -53.14 -11.96
CA THR A 483 27.43 -53.16 -10.51
C THR A 483 25.95 -53.01 -10.20
N ASP A 484 25.33 -52.06 -10.86
CA ASP A 484 23.91 -51.69 -10.74
C ASP A 484 22.98 -52.68 -11.51
N GLY A 485 23.52 -53.40 -12.49
CA GLY A 485 22.83 -54.39 -13.29
C GLY A 485 21.90 -53.80 -14.35
N ASP A 486 22.11 -52.55 -14.77
CA ASP A 486 21.30 -51.88 -15.80
C ASP A 486 21.62 -52.37 -17.23
N GLY A 487 22.75 -53.05 -17.40
CA GLY A 487 23.20 -53.64 -18.65
C GLY A 487 24.19 -52.80 -19.45
N LYS A 488 24.62 -51.66 -18.92
CA LYS A 488 25.87 -50.99 -19.28
C LYS A 488 27.00 -51.63 -18.45
N ARG A 489 28.11 -50.94 -18.29
CA ARG A 489 29.28 -51.47 -17.59
C ARG A 489 29.89 -50.30 -16.89
N ASP A 490 30.34 -50.51 -15.67
CA ASP A 490 30.82 -49.44 -14.82
C ASP A 490 31.90 -48.60 -15.54
N GLY A 491 32.86 -49.22 -16.24
CA GLY A 491 33.88 -48.54 -17.04
C GLY A 491 33.43 -47.83 -18.32
N LEU A 492 32.16 -47.97 -18.71
CA LEU A 492 31.50 -47.16 -19.75
C LEU A 492 30.75 -45.97 -19.16
N GLU A 493 30.31 -46.07 -17.90
CA GLU A 493 29.69 -45.01 -17.11
C GLU A 493 30.74 -44.10 -16.46
N GLY A 494 31.90 -44.65 -16.10
CA GLY A 494 33.02 -43.90 -15.53
C GLY A 494 32.74 -43.44 -14.10
N THR A 495 33.41 -42.37 -13.68
CA THR A 495 33.20 -41.68 -12.38
C THR A 495 32.18 -40.55 -12.52
N ILE A 496 31.23 -40.69 -13.45
CA ILE A 496 30.24 -39.65 -13.71
C ILE A 496 29.14 -39.81 -12.65
N ASP A 497 28.94 -38.77 -11.87
CA ASP A 497 27.80 -38.55 -10.99
C ASP A 497 26.97 -37.47 -11.68
N LYS A 498 25.91 -37.85 -12.40
CA LYS A 498 25.15 -36.88 -13.20
C LYS A 498 24.19 -36.04 -12.38
N ASP A 499 23.64 -36.62 -11.32
CA ASP A 499 22.65 -35.99 -10.44
C ASP A 499 23.25 -35.32 -9.21
N GLY A 500 24.57 -35.36 -9.06
CA GLY A 500 25.31 -34.61 -8.05
C GLY A 500 25.03 -35.10 -6.63
N ASP A 501 24.53 -36.33 -6.48
CA ASP A 501 24.06 -36.89 -5.22
C ASP A 501 25.21 -37.51 -4.39
N GLY A 502 26.44 -37.47 -4.92
CA GLY A 502 27.64 -38.00 -4.32
C GLY A 502 27.87 -39.49 -4.61
N LYS A 503 27.03 -40.15 -5.41
CA LYS A 503 27.24 -41.51 -5.90
C LYS A 503 27.38 -41.52 -7.42
N ILE A 504 28.41 -42.20 -7.92
CA ILE A 504 28.61 -42.31 -9.37
C ILE A 504 27.53 -43.20 -10.00
N ASP A 505 27.09 -42.84 -11.21
CA ASP A 505 26.03 -43.52 -11.97
C ASP A 505 26.26 -45.04 -12.07
N ALA A 506 27.51 -45.50 -12.08
CA ALA A 506 27.87 -46.91 -12.15
C ALA A 506 27.44 -47.74 -10.92
N VAL A 507 27.10 -47.08 -9.81
CA VAL A 507 26.59 -47.70 -8.58
C VAL A 507 25.04 -47.74 -8.59
N GLU A 508 24.40 -46.99 -9.49
CA GLU A 508 22.97 -46.66 -9.44
C GLU A 508 22.19 -47.15 -10.66
N SER A 509 21.24 -48.05 -10.42
CA SER A 509 20.58 -48.78 -11.51
C SER A 509 19.56 -47.92 -12.22
N VAL A 510 19.90 -47.51 -13.44
CA VAL A 510 19.04 -46.75 -14.37
C VAL A 510 18.57 -45.44 -13.76
N ILE A 511 19.36 -44.42 -14.00
CA ILE A 511 18.83 -43.08 -14.08
C ILE A 511 18.63 -42.77 -15.57
N THR A 512 17.39 -42.90 -16.05
CA THR A 512 17.03 -42.18 -17.27
C THR A 512 16.88 -40.71 -16.88
N ASP A 513 17.54 -39.84 -17.63
CA ASP A 513 17.39 -38.39 -17.56
C ASP A 513 16.94 -38.01 -18.97
N SER A 514 15.62 -37.91 -19.13
CA SER A 514 14.99 -37.88 -20.44
C SER A 514 15.12 -36.51 -21.13
N ASP A 515 15.32 -35.43 -20.38
CA ASP A 515 15.42 -34.04 -20.84
C ASP A 515 16.83 -33.44 -20.70
N SER A 516 17.77 -34.17 -20.09
CA SER A 516 19.19 -33.83 -19.96
C SER A 516 19.48 -32.62 -19.09
N ASP A 517 18.66 -32.39 -18.05
CA ASP A 517 18.83 -31.30 -17.09
C ASP A 517 19.79 -31.65 -15.94
N GLY A 518 20.15 -32.93 -15.81
CA GLY A 518 21.07 -33.43 -14.79
C GLY A 518 20.38 -34.17 -13.65
N VAL A 519 19.05 -34.16 -13.53
CA VAL A 519 18.31 -34.90 -12.48
C VAL A 519 17.77 -36.22 -13.03
N ALA A 520 17.71 -37.24 -12.17
CA ALA A 520 17.29 -38.57 -12.55
C ALA A 520 15.76 -38.75 -12.61
N ASP A 521 15.15 -39.33 -13.66
CA ASP A 521 13.69 -39.59 -13.76
C ASP A 521 13.06 -40.27 -12.50
N GLU A 522 13.86 -40.95 -11.66
CA GLU A 522 13.42 -41.62 -10.41
C GLU A 522 13.61 -40.78 -9.12
N LEU A 523 14.56 -39.83 -9.11
CA LEU A 523 14.75 -38.78 -8.08
C LEU A 523 14.13 -37.44 -8.48
N ASP A 524 13.71 -37.35 -9.74
CA ASP A 524 12.83 -36.38 -10.32
C ASP A 524 11.45 -36.61 -9.71
N ALA A 525 11.31 -36.07 -8.50
CA ALA A 525 10.03 -35.75 -7.92
C ALA A 525 9.35 -34.59 -8.69
N ALA A 526 9.98 -34.07 -9.75
CA ALA A 526 9.58 -32.93 -10.53
C ALA A 526 9.14 -33.30 -11.96
N ASN A 527 8.00 -34.00 -12.06
CA ASN A 527 6.94 -33.38 -12.88
C ASN A 527 6.27 -32.26 -12.06
N GLU A 528 7.11 -31.37 -11.57
CA GLU A 528 6.90 -30.15 -10.81
C GLU A 528 8.06 -29.22 -11.21
N ASP A 529 8.48 -29.24 -12.48
CA ASP A 529 8.61 -27.94 -13.13
C ASP A 529 7.16 -27.46 -13.30
N PRO A 530 6.69 -26.50 -12.48
CA PRO A 530 5.36 -25.93 -12.62
C PRO A 530 5.15 -25.23 -13.98
N THR A 531 6.14 -25.25 -14.87
CA THR A 531 6.06 -24.69 -16.23
C THR A 531 6.03 -25.74 -17.35
N ASN A 532 6.06 -27.05 -17.05
CA ASN A 532 6.05 -28.09 -18.08
C ASN A 532 4.65 -28.27 -18.71
N ASP A 533 4.48 -27.69 -19.89
CA ASP A 533 3.28 -27.73 -20.76
C ASP A 533 3.48 -28.78 -21.88
N SER A 534 2.92 -29.98 -21.71
CA SER A 534 3.21 -31.15 -22.58
C SER A 534 2.46 -31.20 -23.90
N ASP A 535 1.36 -30.48 -24.05
CA ASP A 535 0.64 -30.36 -25.31
C ASP A 535 0.78 -28.98 -25.96
N GLY A 536 1.27 -27.98 -25.23
CA GLY A 536 1.70 -26.68 -25.75
C GLY A 536 0.57 -25.67 -25.83
N ASP A 537 -0.44 -25.80 -24.98
CA ASP A 537 -1.67 -25.02 -25.00
C ASP A 537 -1.66 -23.81 -24.05
N GLY A 538 -0.62 -23.69 -23.22
CA GLY A 538 -0.42 -22.61 -22.26
C GLY A 538 -0.68 -22.98 -20.81
N LEU A 539 -1.19 -24.18 -20.49
CA LEU A 539 -1.29 -24.69 -19.12
C LEU A 539 -0.17 -25.66 -18.80
N SER A 540 0.35 -25.59 -17.57
CA SER A 540 1.27 -26.62 -17.11
C SER A 540 0.52 -27.93 -16.85
N ASN A 541 1.18 -29.06 -17.08
CA ASN A 541 0.63 -30.38 -16.74
C ASN A 541 0.12 -30.47 -15.29
N THR A 542 0.76 -29.71 -14.40
CA THR A 542 0.43 -29.65 -12.98
C THR A 542 -0.87 -28.87 -12.77
N ASP A 543 -1.06 -27.74 -13.44
CA ASP A 543 -2.30 -26.96 -13.40
C ASP A 543 -3.46 -27.73 -14.05
N GLU A 544 -3.19 -28.38 -15.18
CA GLU A 544 -4.16 -29.22 -15.87
C GLU A 544 -4.64 -30.38 -14.99
N THR A 545 -3.75 -31.05 -14.26
CA THR A 545 -4.15 -32.20 -13.43
C THR A 545 -4.68 -31.82 -12.06
N ASN A 546 -4.15 -30.77 -11.44
CA ASN A 546 -4.45 -30.42 -10.05
C ASN A 546 -5.47 -29.29 -9.91
N ILE A 547 -5.55 -28.37 -10.87
CA ILE A 547 -6.41 -27.19 -10.81
C ILE A 547 -7.61 -27.37 -11.76
N HIS A 548 -7.36 -27.57 -13.05
CA HIS A 548 -8.40 -27.50 -14.10
C HIS A 548 -9.03 -28.86 -14.43
N GLY A 549 -8.33 -29.96 -14.17
CA GLY A 549 -8.83 -31.33 -14.40
C GLY A 549 -8.82 -31.81 -15.85
N THR A 550 -8.10 -31.11 -16.73
CA THR A 550 -7.90 -31.39 -18.17
C THR A 550 -6.89 -32.53 -18.41
N ASP A 551 -6.74 -33.05 -19.65
CA ASP A 551 -5.76 -34.12 -19.97
C ASP A 551 -4.47 -33.48 -20.54
N PRO A 552 -3.30 -33.57 -19.84
CA PRO A 552 -2.03 -32.91 -20.22
C PRO A 552 -1.33 -33.32 -21.51
N ARG A 553 -2.08 -33.89 -22.44
CA ARG A 553 -1.63 -34.40 -23.73
C ARG A 553 -2.64 -34.07 -24.83
N GLN A 554 -3.64 -33.26 -24.51
CA GLN A 554 -4.73 -32.88 -25.37
C GLN A 554 -4.96 -31.38 -25.21
N GLU A 555 -4.44 -30.61 -26.17
CA GLU A 555 -4.55 -29.15 -26.24
C GLU A 555 -6.00 -28.58 -26.19
N ASP A 556 -7.04 -29.41 -26.15
CA ASP A 556 -8.48 -29.07 -26.24
C ASP A 556 -9.26 -30.30 -25.71
N THR A 557 -9.47 -30.35 -24.40
CA THR A 557 -9.95 -31.52 -23.65
C THR A 557 -11.41 -31.84 -23.96
N ASP A 558 -12.25 -30.84 -24.17
CA ASP A 558 -13.69 -31.01 -24.40
C ASP A 558 -14.12 -31.06 -25.88
N GLU A 559 -13.15 -30.84 -26.79
CA GLU A 559 -13.25 -30.91 -28.25
C GLU A 559 -14.17 -29.85 -28.88
N ASP A 560 -14.28 -28.66 -28.28
CA ASP A 560 -15.12 -27.56 -28.77
C ASP A 560 -14.39 -26.66 -29.79
N GLY A 561 -13.05 -26.65 -29.75
CA GLY A 561 -12.16 -25.94 -30.66
C GLY A 561 -11.44 -24.72 -30.09
N VAL A 562 -11.62 -24.38 -28.81
CA VAL A 562 -10.72 -23.53 -28.01
C VAL A 562 -9.69 -24.43 -27.31
N LEU A 563 -8.53 -23.89 -26.96
CA LEU A 563 -7.49 -24.65 -26.25
C LEU A 563 -7.70 -24.52 -24.74
N ASP A 564 -7.38 -25.54 -23.93
CA ASP A 564 -7.68 -25.50 -22.49
C ASP A 564 -7.01 -24.30 -21.80
N GLY A 565 -5.77 -23.97 -22.17
CA GLY A 565 -5.10 -22.75 -21.68
C GLY A 565 -5.67 -21.42 -22.17
N GLU A 566 -6.26 -21.40 -23.35
CA GLU A 566 -7.00 -20.23 -23.84
C GLU A 566 -8.33 -20.07 -23.08
N GLU A 567 -9.00 -21.18 -22.73
CA GLU A 567 -10.24 -21.16 -21.96
C GLU A 567 -10.02 -20.68 -20.53
N VAL A 568 -8.97 -21.16 -19.86
CA VAL A 568 -8.59 -20.68 -18.52
C VAL A 568 -8.27 -19.19 -18.53
N THR A 569 -7.58 -18.71 -19.56
CA THR A 569 -7.26 -17.27 -19.70
C THR A 569 -8.52 -16.43 -19.95
N ASN A 570 -9.48 -16.99 -20.68
CA ASN A 570 -10.71 -16.34 -21.10
C ASN A 570 -11.89 -16.56 -20.12
N GLY A 571 -11.68 -17.30 -19.02
CA GLY A 571 -12.70 -17.57 -17.99
C GLY A 571 -13.75 -18.64 -18.36
N THR A 572 -13.54 -19.40 -19.43
CA THR A 572 -14.41 -20.52 -19.86
C THR A 572 -13.96 -21.85 -19.22
N ASP A 573 -14.83 -22.85 -19.12
CA ASP A 573 -14.57 -24.15 -18.48
C ASP A 573 -14.01 -25.17 -19.49
N PRO A 574 -12.72 -25.53 -19.43
CA PRO A 574 -12.06 -26.41 -20.42
C PRO A 574 -12.51 -27.88 -20.40
N LEU A 575 -13.48 -28.21 -19.53
CA LEU A 575 -14.13 -29.51 -19.49
C LEU A 575 -15.56 -29.47 -20.04
N ASN A 576 -16.05 -28.30 -20.44
CA ASN A 576 -17.42 -28.07 -20.84
C ASN A 576 -17.54 -27.23 -22.13
N PRO A 577 -17.94 -27.85 -23.25
CA PRO A 577 -17.87 -27.25 -24.59
C PRO A 577 -18.99 -26.22 -24.87
N ASP A 578 -19.58 -25.64 -23.82
CA ASP A 578 -20.76 -24.78 -23.74
C ASP A 578 -20.84 -24.29 -22.28
N THR A 579 -19.90 -23.42 -21.86
CA THR A 579 -19.69 -23.00 -20.47
C THR A 579 -20.94 -22.36 -19.86
N ASP A 580 -21.59 -21.50 -20.62
CA ASP A 580 -22.79 -20.79 -20.22
C ASP A 580 -24.09 -21.62 -20.38
N GLY A 581 -24.05 -22.69 -21.17
CA GLY A 581 -25.16 -23.59 -21.42
C GLY A 581 -26.25 -23.02 -22.34
N ASP A 582 -25.97 -21.98 -23.14
CA ASP A 582 -26.93 -21.37 -24.07
C ASP A 582 -27.15 -22.24 -25.34
N GLY A 583 -26.27 -23.21 -25.58
CA GLY A 583 -26.32 -24.16 -26.68
C GLY A 583 -25.58 -23.75 -27.95
N LYS A 584 -24.79 -22.67 -27.91
CA LYS A 584 -23.59 -22.50 -28.74
C LYS A 584 -22.42 -23.20 -28.03
N SER A 585 -21.23 -23.06 -28.56
CA SER A 585 -20.03 -23.64 -27.94
C SER A 585 -19.03 -22.52 -27.85
N ASP A 586 -18.19 -22.54 -26.84
CA ASP A 586 -17.25 -21.49 -26.50
C ASP A 586 -16.37 -21.15 -27.72
N GLY A 587 -15.94 -22.14 -28.50
CA GLY A 587 -15.18 -21.95 -29.75
C GLY A 587 -15.97 -21.36 -30.94
N VAL A 588 -17.29 -21.28 -30.86
CA VAL A 588 -18.16 -20.57 -31.82
C VAL A 588 -18.35 -19.12 -31.42
N GLU A 589 -18.40 -18.83 -30.12
CA GLU A 589 -18.50 -17.48 -29.54
C GLU A 589 -17.14 -16.76 -29.54
N GLY A 590 -16.06 -17.51 -29.35
CA GLY A 590 -14.69 -17.01 -29.36
C GLY A 590 -14.45 -16.00 -28.24
N THR A 591 -13.57 -15.03 -28.47
CA THR A 591 -13.29 -13.93 -27.53
C THR A 591 -14.21 -12.73 -27.78
N THR A 592 -15.47 -12.98 -28.14
CA THR A 592 -16.43 -11.88 -28.34
C THR A 592 -16.99 -11.53 -26.98
N ASP A 593 -16.88 -10.26 -26.62
CA ASP A 593 -17.60 -9.61 -25.55
C ASP A 593 -18.57 -8.65 -26.28
N SER A 594 -19.81 -9.08 -26.43
CA SER A 594 -20.85 -8.37 -27.17
C SER A 594 -21.44 -7.22 -26.35
N GLU A 595 -21.28 -7.27 -25.04
CA GLU A 595 -21.79 -6.32 -24.04
C GLU A 595 -20.73 -5.27 -23.60
N GLU A 596 -19.45 -5.48 -23.93
CA GLU A 596 -18.30 -4.68 -23.50
C GLU A 596 -18.17 -4.56 -21.97
N ASP A 597 -18.73 -5.50 -21.21
CA ASP A 597 -18.72 -5.53 -19.73
C ASP A 597 -17.46 -6.20 -19.15
N GLY A 598 -16.57 -6.67 -20.03
CA GLY A 598 -15.34 -7.38 -19.67
C GLY A 598 -15.51 -8.87 -19.43
N LYS A 599 -16.72 -9.44 -19.59
CA LYS A 599 -16.98 -10.87 -19.63
C LYS A 599 -17.28 -11.30 -21.07
N LEU A 600 -16.76 -12.46 -21.47
CA LEU A 600 -16.99 -12.97 -22.83
C LEU A 600 -18.37 -13.61 -22.92
N ASP A 601 -19.02 -13.51 -24.09
CA ASP A 601 -20.30 -14.17 -24.42
C ASP A 601 -20.27 -15.69 -24.11
N ALA A 602 -19.08 -16.31 -24.11
CA ALA A 602 -18.90 -17.73 -23.82
C ALA A 602 -18.93 -18.06 -22.31
N VAL A 603 -18.71 -17.08 -21.44
CA VAL A 603 -18.63 -17.25 -19.98
C VAL A 603 -19.98 -17.02 -19.31
N GLU A 604 -20.82 -16.16 -19.88
CA GLU A 604 -22.13 -15.86 -19.35
C GLU A 604 -23.24 -16.10 -20.34
N SER A 605 -24.33 -16.68 -19.82
CA SER A 605 -25.48 -16.97 -20.66
C SER A 605 -26.07 -15.63 -21.00
N ALA A 606 -26.10 -15.30 -22.29
CA ALA A 606 -26.79 -14.13 -22.82
C ALA A 606 -28.28 -14.15 -22.43
N ILE A 607 -28.54 -13.82 -21.17
CA ILE A 607 -29.79 -13.47 -20.57
C ILE A 607 -29.66 -11.96 -20.46
N SER A 608 -30.47 -11.24 -21.23
CA SER A 608 -30.51 -9.78 -21.15
C SER A 608 -30.70 -9.36 -19.69
N ASP A 609 -29.69 -8.64 -19.20
CA ASP A 609 -29.56 -8.00 -17.90
C ASP A 609 -29.16 -6.57 -18.23
N SER A 610 -30.13 -5.82 -18.74
CA SER A 610 -29.86 -4.61 -19.51
C SER A 610 -29.19 -3.50 -18.71
N ASP A 611 -29.26 -3.56 -17.38
CA ASP A 611 -28.74 -2.57 -16.42
C ASP A 611 -27.55 -3.08 -15.58
N SER A 612 -27.09 -4.32 -15.82
CA SER A 612 -25.95 -4.95 -15.15
C SER A 612 -26.03 -5.00 -13.61
N ASP A 613 -27.22 -4.92 -13.01
CA ASP A 613 -27.42 -4.92 -11.56
C ASP A 613 -27.33 -6.34 -10.94
N GLY A 614 -27.26 -7.38 -11.78
CA GLY A 614 -27.19 -8.78 -11.41
C GLY A 614 -28.55 -9.46 -11.22
N VAL A 615 -29.65 -8.82 -11.61
CA VAL A 615 -31.04 -9.33 -11.59
C VAL A 615 -31.61 -9.36 -13.01
N PRO A 616 -31.70 -10.55 -13.65
CA PRO A 616 -32.13 -10.64 -15.05
C PRO A 616 -33.49 -10.00 -15.37
N ASP A 617 -33.64 -9.36 -16.54
CA ASP A 617 -34.82 -8.59 -17.00
C ASP A 617 -36.19 -9.25 -16.75
N GLU A 618 -36.25 -10.59 -16.75
CA GLU A 618 -37.51 -11.32 -16.53
C GLU A 618 -37.92 -11.44 -15.04
N PHE A 619 -37.04 -11.01 -14.14
CA PHE A 619 -37.19 -11.04 -12.68
C PHE A 619 -37.14 -9.67 -12.03
N ASP A 620 -36.73 -8.63 -12.75
CA ASP A 620 -36.87 -7.26 -12.27
C ASP A 620 -38.30 -6.73 -12.52
N ALA A 621 -38.89 -6.22 -11.46
CA ALA A 621 -40.24 -5.70 -11.43
C ALA A 621 -40.31 -4.41 -10.59
N ALA A 622 -39.16 -3.79 -10.34
CA ALA A 622 -39.01 -2.60 -9.52
C ALA A 622 -38.63 -1.36 -10.35
N ASP A 623 -39.04 -1.30 -11.62
CA ASP A 623 -38.64 -0.20 -12.49
C ASP A 623 -39.80 0.62 -13.08
N ASP A 624 -40.45 1.43 -12.24
CA ASP A 624 -41.29 2.57 -12.69
C ASP A 624 -41.15 3.72 -11.68
N ASP A 625 -40.00 3.79 -11.01
CA ASP A 625 -39.65 4.93 -10.15
C ASP A 625 -38.98 6.00 -11.02
N ALA A 626 -39.59 7.19 -11.04
CA ALA A 626 -39.19 8.27 -11.94
C ALA A 626 -37.82 8.89 -11.58
N THR A 627 -37.28 8.57 -10.40
CA THR A 627 -35.95 9.05 -9.96
C THR A 627 -34.84 8.03 -10.14
N ASN A 628 -35.17 6.81 -10.56
CA ASN A 628 -34.17 5.77 -10.80
C ASN A 628 -33.61 5.92 -12.21
N ASP A 629 -32.33 5.65 -12.39
CA ASP A 629 -31.69 5.46 -13.70
C ASP A 629 -31.60 3.95 -13.91
N SER A 630 -32.47 3.43 -14.76
CA SER A 630 -32.73 2.00 -14.84
C SER A 630 -32.12 1.31 -16.04
N ASP A 631 -31.49 2.05 -16.95
CA ASP A 631 -30.59 1.48 -17.94
C ASP A 631 -29.14 1.94 -17.76
N GLY A 632 -28.87 2.75 -16.73
CA GLY A 632 -27.52 3.13 -16.30
C GLY A 632 -26.85 4.11 -17.28
N ASP A 633 -27.62 4.78 -18.13
CA ASP A 633 -27.11 5.70 -19.15
C ASP A 633 -26.79 7.10 -18.61
N GLY A 634 -27.06 7.32 -17.32
CA GLY A 634 -26.82 8.56 -16.59
C GLY A 634 -28.05 9.46 -16.48
N TYR A 635 -29.19 9.10 -17.09
CA TYR A 635 -30.42 9.88 -17.00
C TYR A 635 -31.50 9.14 -16.22
N THR A 636 -32.27 9.86 -15.41
CA THR A 636 -33.37 9.21 -14.68
C THR A 636 -34.51 8.84 -15.62
N ASN A 637 -35.26 7.79 -15.27
CA ASN A 637 -36.48 7.36 -15.93
C ASN A 637 -37.48 8.51 -16.16
N GLY A 638 -37.51 9.46 -15.22
CA GLY A 638 -38.31 10.67 -15.28
C GLY A 638 -37.84 11.63 -16.37
N ASP A 639 -36.54 11.87 -16.46
CA ASP A 639 -35.92 12.72 -17.49
C ASP A 639 -36.11 12.13 -18.88
N GLU A 640 -35.92 10.83 -19.01
CA GLU A 640 -36.08 10.16 -20.29
C GLU A 640 -37.53 10.09 -20.75
N THR A 641 -38.45 9.85 -19.81
CA THR A 641 -39.88 9.93 -20.10
C THR A 641 -40.28 11.34 -20.54
N ALA A 642 -39.66 12.38 -19.97
CA ALA A 642 -39.89 13.78 -20.34
C ALA A 642 -39.29 14.12 -21.72
N ALA A 643 -38.09 13.64 -22.02
CA ALA A 643 -37.40 13.79 -23.31
C ALA A 643 -37.99 12.89 -24.43
N GLY A 644 -38.71 11.84 -24.04
CA GLY A 644 -39.29 10.84 -24.95
C GLY A 644 -38.26 9.83 -25.48
N SER A 645 -37.13 9.69 -24.78
CA SER A 645 -36.21 8.55 -24.80
C SER A 645 -36.83 7.35 -24.06
N SER A 646 -36.09 6.24 -23.98
CA SER A 646 -36.62 4.96 -23.51
C SER A 646 -35.88 4.57 -22.24
N PRO A 647 -36.56 4.56 -21.07
CA PRO A 647 -35.94 4.29 -19.75
C PRO A 647 -35.38 2.90 -19.46
N LEU A 648 -35.11 2.16 -20.52
CA LEU A 648 -34.83 0.72 -20.52
C LEU A 648 -33.89 0.37 -21.69
N ASP A 649 -33.32 1.37 -22.35
CA ASP A 649 -32.51 1.24 -23.55
C ASP A 649 -31.43 2.31 -23.46
N ASP A 650 -30.31 1.93 -22.85
CA ASP A 650 -29.07 2.72 -22.66
C ASP A 650 -28.56 3.41 -23.95
N THR A 651 -28.93 2.87 -25.12
CA THR A 651 -28.59 3.49 -26.41
C THR A 651 -29.55 4.62 -26.84
N SER A 652 -30.60 4.84 -26.05
CA SER A 652 -31.68 5.79 -26.27
C SER A 652 -31.53 7.05 -25.41
N VAL A 653 -30.31 7.51 -25.14
CA VAL A 653 -30.05 8.76 -24.40
C VAL A 653 -30.91 9.97 -24.86
N PRO A 654 -31.43 10.78 -23.91
CA PRO A 654 -31.99 12.10 -24.16
C PRO A 654 -31.04 13.03 -24.95
N GLY A 655 -31.60 14.14 -25.46
CA GLY A 655 -30.73 15.25 -25.86
C GLY A 655 -30.23 15.94 -24.60
N ASP A 656 -28.93 16.18 -24.55
CA ASP A 656 -28.21 16.89 -23.49
C ASP A 656 -27.17 17.76 -24.21
N LEU A 657 -27.30 19.07 -24.08
CA LEU A 657 -26.56 20.03 -24.87
C LEU A 657 -25.27 20.49 -24.18
N ASP A 658 -25.24 20.53 -22.85
CA ASP A 658 -24.09 20.98 -22.05
C ASP A 658 -23.30 19.83 -21.39
N GLY A 659 -23.90 18.66 -21.27
CA GLY A 659 -23.28 17.43 -20.77
C GLY A 659 -23.38 17.27 -19.26
N ASP A 660 -24.36 17.89 -18.59
CA ASP A 660 -24.54 17.85 -17.13
C ASP A 660 -25.36 16.65 -16.62
N ALA A 661 -25.75 15.74 -17.53
CA ALA A 661 -26.59 14.57 -17.27
C ALA A 661 -28.06 14.89 -16.90
N LEU A 662 -28.53 16.11 -17.20
CA LEU A 662 -29.94 16.43 -17.31
C LEU A 662 -30.36 16.48 -18.78
N SER A 663 -31.60 16.09 -19.06
CA SER A 663 -32.11 16.19 -20.43
C SER A 663 -32.45 17.63 -20.79
N ASP A 664 -32.28 18.04 -22.05
CA ASP A 664 -32.74 19.34 -22.61
C ASP A 664 -34.22 19.68 -22.24
N ALA A 665 -35.02 18.66 -21.89
CA ALA A 665 -36.44 18.80 -21.56
C ALA A 665 -36.71 19.15 -20.09
N THR A 666 -35.78 18.82 -19.20
CA THR A 666 -35.90 18.95 -17.73
C THR A 666 -34.81 19.84 -17.13
N ASP A 667 -33.74 20.06 -17.87
CA ASP A 667 -32.62 20.92 -17.53
C ASP A 667 -33.05 22.40 -17.38
N PRO A 668 -32.77 23.05 -16.24
CA PRO A 668 -33.03 24.47 -16.01
C PRO A 668 -32.06 25.43 -16.74
N ASP A 669 -30.92 24.97 -17.27
CA ASP A 669 -29.86 25.73 -17.94
C ASP A 669 -29.30 24.97 -19.16
N ILE A 670 -30.07 24.90 -20.25
CA ILE A 670 -29.86 23.92 -21.34
C ILE A 670 -28.51 24.06 -22.06
N ASP A 671 -27.87 25.22 -22.04
CA ASP A 671 -26.57 25.40 -22.71
C ASP A 671 -25.38 25.53 -21.76
N GLY A 672 -25.61 25.33 -20.46
CA GLY A 672 -24.59 25.22 -19.42
C GLY A 672 -23.71 26.45 -19.28
N ASP A 673 -24.23 27.62 -19.65
CA ASP A 673 -23.47 28.86 -19.58
C ASP A 673 -23.56 29.53 -18.21
N GLY A 674 -24.44 29.04 -17.31
CA GLY A 674 -24.67 29.58 -15.98
C GLY A 674 -25.88 30.53 -15.90
N LEU A 675 -26.63 30.71 -16.97
CA LEU A 675 -27.81 31.55 -17.04
C LEU A 675 -29.06 30.70 -17.32
N SER A 676 -29.90 30.49 -16.29
CA SER A 676 -31.09 29.64 -16.46
C SER A 676 -31.99 30.02 -17.65
N ASN A 677 -32.57 29.01 -18.29
CA ASN A 677 -33.50 29.13 -19.41
C ASN A 677 -34.63 30.16 -19.16
N ASP A 678 -35.09 30.25 -17.92
CA ASP A 678 -36.15 31.18 -17.53
C ASP A 678 -35.64 32.63 -17.48
N ASP A 679 -34.40 32.86 -17.06
CA ASP A 679 -33.76 34.18 -17.07
C ASP A 679 -33.35 34.61 -18.47
N GLU A 680 -32.81 33.70 -19.27
CA GLU A 680 -32.52 33.96 -20.68
C GLU A 680 -33.77 34.36 -21.46
N THR A 681 -34.87 33.61 -21.30
CA THR A 681 -36.08 33.88 -22.08
C THR A 681 -36.90 35.06 -21.54
N ASN A 682 -36.93 35.29 -20.22
CA ASN A 682 -37.81 36.29 -19.60
C ASN A 682 -37.09 37.56 -19.11
N THR A 683 -35.80 37.48 -18.78
CA THR A 683 -35.01 38.59 -18.22
C THR A 683 -34.13 39.23 -19.29
N TYR A 684 -33.23 38.46 -19.91
CA TYR A 684 -32.17 38.98 -20.80
C TYR A 684 -32.54 38.92 -22.29
N GLY A 685 -33.37 37.98 -22.68
CA GLY A 685 -33.88 37.81 -24.05
C GLY A 685 -32.94 37.08 -25.00
N THR A 686 -32.00 36.32 -24.44
CA THR A 686 -31.01 35.44 -25.08
C THR A 686 -31.65 34.13 -25.55
N ASP A 687 -30.88 33.29 -26.27
CA ASP A 687 -31.33 32.04 -26.87
C ASP A 687 -30.87 30.86 -26.00
N PRO A 688 -31.77 30.19 -25.24
CA PRO A 688 -31.46 29.19 -24.21
C PRO A 688 -31.03 27.82 -24.75
N LEU A 689 -30.33 27.84 -25.89
CA LEU A 689 -29.80 26.70 -26.61
C LEU A 689 -28.40 27.05 -27.13
N LYS A 690 -27.82 28.14 -26.62
CA LYS A 690 -26.57 28.74 -27.04
C LYS A 690 -25.99 29.57 -25.90
N ALA A 691 -24.93 29.04 -25.33
CA ALA A 691 -24.08 29.75 -24.40
C ALA A 691 -23.63 31.14 -24.92
N ASP A 692 -23.48 31.35 -26.24
CA ASP A 692 -23.14 32.65 -26.84
C ASP A 692 -24.21 33.04 -27.88
N THR A 693 -25.16 33.90 -27.49
CA THR A 693 -26.32 34.24 -28.32
C THR A 693 -25.92 35.03 -29.56
N ASP A 694 -24.99 35.97 -29.42
CA ASP A 694 -24.65 36.95 -30.45
C ASP A 694 -23.39 36.62 -31.29
N GLY A 695 -22.62 35.64 -30.83
CA GLY A 695 -21.55 34.94 -31.51
C GLY A 695 -20.20 35.66 -31.46
N ASP A 696 -19.95 36.42 -30.39
CA ASP A 696 -18.77 37.27 -30.26
C ASP A 696 -17.60 36.63 -29.48
N GLY A 697 -17.88 35.53 -28.78
CA GLY A 697 -16.92 34.72 -28.04
C GLY A 697 -17.01 34.80 -26.52
N LEU A 698 -17.90 35.62 -25.95
CA LEU A 698 -18.30 35.55 -24.54
C LEU A 698 -19.63 34.80 -24.40
N SER A 699 -19.84 34.13 -23.26
CA SER A 699 -21.14 33.57 -22.95
C SER A 699 -22.13 34.61 -22.44
N ASP A 700 -23.44 34.34 -22.57
CA ASP A 700 -24.48 35.28 -22.19
C ASP A 700 -24.43 35.58 -20.67
N SER A 701 -24.08 34.58 -19.85
CA SER A 701 -23.85 34.75 -18.41
C SER A 701 -22.62 35.62 -18.09
N GLU A 702 -21.51 35.45 -18.80
CA GLU A 702 -20.28 36.24 -18.68
C GLU A 702 -20.54 37.71 -19.05
N GLU A 703 -21.36 37.95 -20.07
CA GLU A 703 -21.70 39.30 -20.47
C GLU A 703 -22.61 40.00 -19.44
N VAL A 704 -23.56 39.26 -18.85
CA VAL A 704 -24.43 39.78 -17.78
C VAL A 704 -23.62 40.15 -16.54
N SER A 705 -22.64 39.32 -16.16
CA SER A 705 -21.77 39.58 -15.00
C SER A 705 -20.78 40.73 -15.25
N ASN A 706 -20.20 40.80 -16.44
CA ASN A 706 -19.24 41.84 -16.83
C ASN A 706 -19.90 43.17 -17.28
N GLY A 707 -21.23 43.17 -17.46
CA GLY A 707 -22.01 44.36 -17.78
C GLY A 707 -22.03 44.75 -19.25
N THR A 708 -21.66 43.85 -20.16
CA THR A 708 -21.87 43.96 -21.62
C THR A 708 -23.29 43.51 -22.00
N ASP A 709 -23.71 43.71 -23.24
CA ASP A 709 -25.07 43.41 -23.72
C ASP A 709 -25.08 42.08 -24.50
N PRO A 710 -25.62 40.97 -23.95
CA PRO A 710 -25.55 39.61 -24.53
C PRO A 710 -26.32 39.42 -25.85
N LEU A 711 -26.84 40.50 -26.40
CA LEU A 711 -27.52 40.53 -27.69
C LEU A 711 -26.77 41.41 -28.72
N ASN A 712 -25.62 41.96 -28.34
CA ASN A 712 -24.87 42.92 -29.10
C ASN A 712 -23.34 42.69 -29.02
N PRO A 713 -22.73 42.19 -30.11
CA PRO A 713 -21.35 41.66 -30.10
C PRO A 713 -20.28 42.77 -30.15
N ASP A 714 -20.59 43.97 -29.65
CA ASP A 714 -19.83 45.24 -29.70
C ASP A 714 -20.66 46.26 -28.88
N THR A 715 -20.68 46.12 -27.56
CA THR A 715 -21.52 46.86 -26.59
C THR A 715 -21.32 48.37 -26.70
N ASP A 716 -20.09 48.81 -26.89
CA ASP A 716 -19.70 50.21 -26.88
C ASP A 716 -19.65 50.87 -28.28
N GLU A 717 -19.89 50.08 -29.33
CA GLU A 717 -19.86 50.44 -30.76
C GLU A 717 -18.48 50.99 -31.25
N ASP A 718 -17.36 50.59 -30.64
CA ASP A 718 -16.01 51.01 -31.03
C ASP A 718 -15.48 50.27 -32.29
N GLY A 719 -16.05 49.09 -32.57
CA GLY A 719 -15.75 48.25 -33.72
C GLY A 719 -14.80 47.08 -33.47
N LYS A 720 -14.43 46.80 -32.23
CA LYS A 720 -14.06 45.47 -31.73
C LYS A 720 -15.30 44.78 -31.14
N SER A 721 -15.22 43.48 -30.94
CA SER A 721 -16.30 42.76 -30.25
C SER A 721 -15.93 42.61 -28.79
N ASP A 722 -16.92 42.46 -27.92
CA ASP A 722 -16.72 42.40 -26.47
C ASP A 722 -15.83 41.20 -26.14
N GLY A 723 -16.06 40.04 -26.76
CA GLY A 723 -15.17 38.88 -26.66
C GLY A 723 -13.77 39.03 -27.27
N ALA A 724 -13.52 40.03 -28.10
CA ALA A 724 -12.16 40.36 -28.56
C ALA A 724 -11.40 41.29 -27.61
N GLU A 725 -12.13 41.98 -26.73
CA GLU A 725 -11.59 42.91 -25.73
C GLU A 725 -11.45 42.22 -24.36
N GLY A 726 -12.26 41.20 -24.10
CA GLY A 726 -12.21 40.39 -22.88
C GLY A 726 -12.64 41.20 -21.65
N VAL A 727 -12.16 40.79 -20.48
CA VAL A 727 -12.50 41.41 -19.17
C VAL A 727 -11.49 42.46 -18.71
N MET A 728 -10.72 43.05 -19.64
CA MET A 728 -9.66 43.99 -19.30
C MET A 728 -10.24 45.35 -18.89
N ASP A 729 -9.85 45.87 -17.72
CA ASP A 729 -10.15 47.24 -17.26
C ASP A 729 -8.84 48.05 -17.33
N THR A 730 -8.57 48.66 -18.49
CA THR A 730 -7.28 49.32 -18.76
C THR A 730 -7.06 50.58 -17.92
N ASP A 731 -8.12 51.25 -17.46
CA ASP A 731 -8.00 52.48 -16.66
C ASP A 731 -8.30 52.32 -15.17
N GLY A 732 -8.62 51.09 -14.73
CA GLY A 732 -8.81 50.71 -13.34
C GLY A 732 -10.00 51.40 -12.68
N ASP A 733 -10.99 51.84 -13.47
CA ASP A 733 -12.16 52.56 -12.98
C ASP A 733 -13.32 51.64 -12.52
N GLY A 734 -13.12 50.33 -12.64
CA GLY A 734 -14.07 49.28 -12.29
C GLY A 734 -15.07 48.96 -13.41
N LYS A 735 -14.77 49.31 -14.66
CA LYS A 735 -15.53 48.91 -15.85
C LYS A 735 -14.59 48.37 -16.91
N ILE A 736 -14.91 47.21 -17.46
CA ILE A 736 -14.11 46.62 -18.51
C ILE A 736 -14.19 47.45 -19.80
N ASP A 737 -13.13 47.41 -20.59
CA ASP A 737 -12.94 48.18 -21.81
C ASP A 737 -14.09 47.96 -22.81
N ALA A 738 -14.67 46.75 -22.87
CA ALA A 738 -15.81 46.41 -23.71
C ALA A 738 -17.09 47.23 -23.41
N VAL A 739 -17.16 47.89 -22.25
CA VAL A 739 -18.27 48.77 -21.84
C VAL A 739 -17.96 50.25 -22.16
N GLU A 740 -16.74 50.56 -22.63
CA GLU A 740 -16.10 51.87 -22.59
C GLU A 740 -15.58 52.36 -23.97
N SER A 741 -16.48 53.00 -24.74
CA SER A 741 -16.25 53.57 -26.10
C SER A 741 -15.08 54.59 -26.27
N ALA A 742 -14.29 54.88 -25.23
CA ALA A 742 -13.40 56.04 -25.17
C ALA A 742 -11.89 55.76 -25.05
N ILE A 743 -11.45 54.51 -24.85
CA ILE A 743 -10.02 54.21 -24.69
C ILE A 743 -9.45 53.67 -26.01
N SER A 744 -9.31 54.56 -27.00
CA SER A 744 -8.59 54.19 -28.23
C SER A 744 -7.09 54.15 -27.95
N ASP A 745 -6.51 52.96 -27.97
CA ASP A 745 -5.08 52.70 -28.14
C ASP A 745 -4.83 52.31 -29.60
N SER A 746 -4.50 53.31 -30.44
CA SER A 746 -4.44 53.15 -31.89
C SER A 746 -3.28 52.26 -32.37
N ASP A 747 -2.24 52.07 -31.57
CA ASP A 747 -1.08 51.24 -31.87
C ASP A 747 -0.90 50.02 -30.97
N SER A 748 -1.84 49.80 -30.05
CA SER A 748 -1.96 48.61 -29.21
C SER A 748 -0.72 48.39 -28.35
N ASP A 749 -0.15 49.48 -27.83
CA ASP A 749 1.05 49.46 -27.00
C ASP A 749 0.77 49.55 -25.49
N GLY A 750 -0.51 49.62 -25.11
CA GLY A 750 -0.97 49.68 -23.72
C GLY A 750 -1.14 51.11 -23.21
N VAL A 751 -0.86 52.16 -24.01
CA VAL A 751 -1.02 53.56 -23.61
C VAL A 751 -2.18 54.22 -24.38
N PRO A 752 -3.21 54.75 -23.70
CA PRO A 752 -4.30 55.47 -24.37
C PRO A 752 -3.84 56.65 -25.24
N ASP A 753 -4.43 56.84 -26.43
CA ASP A 753 -4.09 57.90 -27.42
C ASP A 753 -4.07 59.33 -26.82
N GLU A 754 -4.82 59.57 -25.75
CA GLU A 754 -4.87 60.86 -25.08
C GLU A 754 -3.67 61.17 -24.18
N LEU A 755 -2.96 60.13 -23.73
CA LEU A 755 -1.73 60.22 -22.94
C LEU A 755 -0.48 60.32 -23.82
N ASP A 756 -0.45 59.70 -25.01
CA ASP A 756 0.69 59.77 -25.93
C ASP A 756 0.74 61.07 -26.78
N GLY A 757 -0.39 61.78 -26.83
CA GLY A 757 -0.49 63.01 -27.60
C GLY A 757 -0.24 62.81 -29.11
N ALA A 758 -0.21 63.89 -29.87
CA ALA A 758 -0.41 63.85 -31.32
C ALA A 758 0.73 63.21 -32.18
N ASN A 759 1.63 62.40 -31.59
CA ASN A 759 2.76 61.81 -32.29
C ASN A 759 3.05 60.32 -32.01
N GLU A 760 2.24 59.60 -31.23
CA GLU A 760 2.40 58.13 -31.09
C GLU A 760 3.86 57.78 -30.71
N ASP A 761 4.35 58.35 -29.60
CA ASP A 761 5.73 58.24 -29.10
C ASP A 761 5.76 57.66 -27.66
N PRO A 762 6.02 56.35 -27.49
CA PRO A 762 6.02 55.63 -26.21
C PRO A 762 7.12 56.07 -25.22
N THR A 763 7.79 57.20 -25.50
CA THR A 763 8.71 57.87 -24.59
C THR A 763 8.13 59.16 -24.02
N ASN A 764 6.82 59.37 -24.18
CA ASN A 764 6.11 60.49 -23.61
C ASN A 764 5.96 60.29 -22.09
N ASP A 765 6.36 61.31 -21.35
CA ASP A 765 6.40 61.39 -19.88
C ASP A 765 5.58 62.65 -19.54
N SER A 766 4.32 62.41 -19.13
CA SER A 766 3.29 63.44 -19.15
C SER A 766 3.33 64.38 -17.95
N ASP A 767 3.80 63.88 -16.80
CA ASP A 767 3.96 64.65 -15.58
C ASP A 767 5.41 65.10 -15.33
N GLY A 768 6.37 64.54 -16.05
CA GLY A 768 7.76 64.98 -16.14
C GLY A 768 8.66 64.44 -15.03
N ASP A 769 8.34 63.27 -14.48
CA ASP A 769 8.95 62.69 -13.29
C ASP A 769 10.19 61.82 -13.64
N GLY A 770 10.25 61.32 -14.88
CA GLY A 770 11.35 60.51 -15.41
C GLY A 770 10.96 59.08 -15.80
N LEU A 771 9.76 58.64 -15.45
CA LEU A 771 9.09 57.43 -15.93
C LEU A 771 8.25 57.80 -17.17
N SER A 772 8.14 56.91 -18.16
CA SER A 772 7.27 57.17 -19.31
C SER A 772 5.86 56.68 -19.01
N ASN A 773 4.84 57.25 -19.65
CA ASN A 773 3.45 56.82 -19.45
C ASN A 773 3.27 55.30 -19.63
N ALA A 774 4.03 54.67 -20.53
CA ALA A 774 4.01 53.22 -20.75
C ALA A 774 4.65 52.45 -19.58
N ASP A 775 5.76 52.98 -19.06
CA ASP A 775 6.41 52.39 -17.89
C ASP A 775 5.55 52.60 -16.64
N GLU A 776 4.85 53.72 -16.50
CA GLU A 776 3.95 54.02 -15.38
C GLU A 776 2.78 53.02 -15.33
N ILE A 777 2.14 52.76 -16.47
CA ILE A 777 1.10 51.71 -16.58
C ILE A 777 1.67 50.34 -16.21
N THR A 778 2.91 50.04 -16.59
CA THR A 778 3.58 48.76 -16.23
C THR A 778 3.87 48.64 -14.73
N HIS A 779 4.19 49.76 -14.06
CA HIS A 779 4.48 49.78 -12.61
C HIS A 779 3.23 50.12 -11.77
N GLY A 780 2.05 50.22 -12.38
CA GLY A 780 0.79 50.54 -11.70
C GLY A 780 0.67 52.00 -11.19
N THR A 781 1.57 52.90 -11.62
CA THR A 781 1.61 54.29 -11.17
C THR A 781 0.75 55.21 -12.05
N ASP A 782 0.32 56.38 -11.55
CA ASP A 782 -0.60 57.28 -12.28
C ASP A 782 0.17 58.18 -13.28
N PRO A 783 -0.03 58.04 -14.62
CA PRO A 783 0.73 58.76 -15.64
C PRO A 783 0.59 60.29 -15.66
N LEU A 784 -0.27 60.84 -14.80
CA LEU A 784 -0.51 62.27 -14.65
C LEU A 784 -0.04 62.79 -13.29
N ARG A 785 0.56 61.94 -12.45
CA ARG A 785 1.00 62.24 -11.10
C ARG A 785 2.41 61.69 -10.84
N ALA A 786 3.34 62.63 -10.91
CA ALA A 786 4.77 62.43 -10.65
C ALA A 786 5.17 61.92 -9.24
N ASP A 787 4.24 61.50 -8.39
CA ASP A 787 4.38 61.10 -6.99
C ASP A 787 3.03 60.44 -6.62
N THR A 788 2.92 59.15 -6.95
CA THR A 788 1.68 58.36 -6.90
C THR A 788 1.26 58.10 -5.46
N ASP A 789 2.18 57.64 -4.62
CA ASP A 789 1.96 57.32 -3.21
C ASP A 789 1.97 58.55 -2.26
N GLY A 790 2.50 59.68 -2.72
CA GLY A 790 2.47 60.96 -2.01
C GLY A 790 3.53 61.12 -0.92
N ASP A 791 4.60 60.32 -0.96
CA ASP A 791 5.65 60.27 0.05
C ASP A 791 6.71 61.41 -0.14
N GLY A 792 6.79 61.93 -1.37
CA GLY A 792 7.64 63.04 -1.78
C GLY A 792 8.90 62.67 -2.57
N VAL A 793 9.13 61.39 -2.89
CA VAL A 793 9.92 60.92 -4.03
C VAL A 793 9.02 60.89 -5.27
N TRP A 794 9.60 60.79 -6.46
CA TRP A 794 8.85 60.73 -7.72
C TRP A 794 8.93 59.32 -8.26
N ASP A 795 7.86 58.80 -8.85
CA ASP A 795 7.76 57.39 -9.29
C ASP A 795 8.96 56.98 -10.16
N GLY A 796 9.36 57.83 -11.11
CA GLY A 796 10.55 57.60 -11.94
C GLY A 796 11.89 57.65 -11.20
N GLU A 797 11.98 58.38 -10.08
CA GLU A 797 13.14 58.37 -9.18
C GLU A 797 13.16 57.11 -8.31
N GLU A 798 12.00 56.60 -7.88
CA GLU A 798 11.84 55.40 -7.06
C GLU A 798 12.20 54.13 -7.83
N VAL A 799 11.61 53.95 -9.02
CA VAL A 799 11.98 52.86 -9.95
C VAL A 799 13.48 52.88 -10.26
N SER A 800 14.10 54.07 -10.29
CA SER A 800 15.54 54.19 -10.56
C SER A 800 16.45 53.86 -9.37
N ASN A 801 15.94 54.03 -8.14
CA ASN A 801 16.67 53.81 -6.90
C ASN A 801 16.28 52.50 -6.20
N GLY A 802 15.25 51.80 -6.69
CA GLY A 802 14.80 50.50 -6.20
C GLY A 802 13.75 50.55 -5.09
N THR A 803 13.18 51.72 -4.79
CA THR A 803 12.01 51.85 -3.90
C THR A 803 10.71 51.63 -4.68
N ASP A 804 9.63 51.27 -3.97
CA ASP A 804 8.32 50.98 -4.55
C ASP A 804 7.48 52.26 -4.72
N PRO A 805 7.17 52.70 -5.95
CA PRO A 805 6.45 53.95 -6.20
C PRO A 805 4.96 53.93 -5.79
N LEU A 806 4.45 52.78 -5.32
CA LEU A 806 3.10 52.63 -4.79
C LEU A 806 3.07 52.58 -3.26
N ASN A 807 4.23 52.44 -2.62
CA ASN A 807 4.35 52.29 -1.18
C ASN A 807 5.18 53.43 -0.55
N PRO A 808 4.56 54.31 0.25
CA PRO A 808 5.24 55.45 0.85
C PRO A 808 6.23 55.11 1.97
N ASP A 809 6.57 53.83 2.18
CA ASP A 809 7.49 53.32 3.19
C ASP A 809 7.96 51.91 2.74
N THR A 810 8.88 51.87 1.77
CA THR A 810 9.26 50.63 1.05
C THR A 810 9.76 49.53 1.99
N ASP A 811 10.57 49.89 2.99
CA ASP A 811 11.16 48.92 3.93
C ASP A 811 10.33 48.73 5.22
N GLY A 812 9.23 49.48 5.36
CA GLY A 812 8.30 49.38 6.49
C GLY A 812 8.89 49.83 7.83
N ASP A 813 9.98 50.60 7.87
CA ASP A 813 10.65 51.00 9.12
C ASP A 813 9.94 52.15 9.87
N GLY A 814 8.92 52.74 9.24
CA GLY A 814 8.11 53.81 9.79
C GLY A 814 8.61 55.22 9.42
N LYS A 815 9.58 55.33 8.52
CA LYS A 815 9.98 56.59 7.86
C LYS A 815 9.76 56.43 6.36
N ASN A 816 9.04 57.39 5.77
CA ASN A 816 8.84 57.35 4.34
C ASN A 816 10.13 57.57 3.55
N ASP A 817 10.20 56.97 2.37
CA ASP A 817 11.34 56.94 1.47
C ASP A 817 11.87 58.36 1.17
N GLY A 818 10.97 59.33 1.03
CA GLY A 818 11.28 60.74 0.83
C GLY A 818 11.94 61.42 2.03
N ALA A 819 11.75 60.90 3.25
CA ALA A 819 12.47 61.37 4.44
C ALA A 819 13.88 60.78 4.56
N GLU A 820 14.10 59.58 4.06
CA GLU A 820 15.39 58.84 4.09
C GLU A 820 16.28 59.32 2.93
N GLY A 821 15.64 59.52 1.78
CA GLY A 821 16.23 59.93 0.52
C GLY A 821 17.20 58.89 -0.03
N THR A 822 18.05 59.30 -0.97
CA THR A 822 19.02 58.41 -1.62
C THR A 822 20.29 58.17 -0.79
N THR A 823 20.18 58.16 0.54
CA THR A 823 21.34 57.92 1.41
C THR A 823 21.61 56.44 1.43
N ASP A 824 22.87 56.06 1.21
CA ASP A 824 23.37 54.69 1.33
C ASP A 824 24.38 54.75 2.48
N THR A 825 23.92 54.40 3.69
CA THR A 825 24.66 54.61 4.94
C THR A 825 25.77 53.58 5.11
N ASP A 826 25.55 52.36 4.64
CA ASP A 826 26.49 51.24 4.81
C ASP A 826 27.43 51.03 3.60
N GLY A 827 27.06 51.57 2.44
CA GLY A 827 27.84 51.57 1.22
C GLY A 827 27.73 50.30 0.40
N ASP A 828 26.71 49.47 0.63
CA ASP A 828 26.51 48.19 -0.06
C ASP A 828 26.00 48.39 -1.52
N GLY A 829 25.43 49.56 -1.81
CA GLY A 829 24.92 49.96 -3.12
C GLY A 829 23.40 50.01 -3.22
N LYS A 830 22.66 49.62 -2.19
CA LYS A 830 21.26 49.95 -1.95
C LYS A 830 21.19 51.25 -1.12
N ILE A 831 20.01 51.87 -1.08
CA ILE A 831 19.81 53.08 -0.29
C ILE A 831 19.00 52.72 0.96
N ASP A 832 19.21 53.46 2.03
CA ASP A 832 18.53 53.41 3.34
C ASP A 832 17.00 53.44 3.27
N ALA A 833 16.41 53.74 2.09
CA ALA A 833 14.96 53.72 1.86
C ALA A 833 14.47 52.37 1.29
N VAL A 834 15.38 51.56 0.75
CA VAL A 834 15.14 50.19 0.27
C VAL A 834 15.50 49.18 1.36
N GLU A 835 16.28 49.61 2.36
CA GLU A 835 16.67 48.81 3.50
C GLU A 835 16.81 49.68 4.74
N SER A 836 16.22 49.22 5.84
CA SER A 836 16.14 50.02 7.06
C SER A 836 17.53 50.37 7.58
N ALA A 837 17.83 51.66 7.68
CA ALA A 837 19.14 52.19 8.03
C ALA A 837 19.64 51.72 9.41
N ASN A 838 20.27 50.54 9.44
CA ASN A 838 21.16 50.04 10.47
C ASN A 838 21.99 48.94 9.82
N THR A 839 23.31 49.10 9.71
CA THR A 839 24.13 47.90 9.54
C THR A 839 23.90 47.03 10.75
N ASP A 840 23.30 45.91 10.44
CA ASP A 840 23.02 44.76 11.25
C ASP A 840 23.74 43.65 10.49
N SER A 841 25.06 43.62 10.67
CA SER A 841 25.94 42.83 9.79
C SER A 841 25.67 41.33 9.93
N ASP A 842 24.94 40.94 10.98
CA ASP A 842 24.52 39.61 11.40
C ASP A 842 22.99 39.38 11.36
N GLY A 843 22.18 40.40 11.05
CA GLY A 843 20.74 40.25 10.79
C GLY A 843 19.85 40.04 12.02
N ASP A 844 20.31 40.41 13.22
CA ASP A 844 19.64 40.15 14.51
C ASP A 844 18.60 41.21 14.95
N GLY A 845 18.43 42.26 14.14
CA GLY A 845 17.52 43.38 14.37
C GLY A 845 18.07 44.48 15.30
N VAL A 846 19.36 44.47 15.68
CA VAL A 846 20.02 45.48 16.52
C VAL A 846 21.25 46.09 15.85
N SER A 847 21.15 47.36 15.44
CA SER A 847 22.24 48.10 14.78
C SER A 847 23.63 48.03 15.46
N ASP A 848 24.71 47.90 14.67
CA ASP A 848 26.13 47.89 15.08
C ASP A 848 26.54 49.04 16.02
N GLU A 849 25.92 50.22 15.94
CA GLU A 849 26.25 51.37 16.80
C GLU A 849 25.57 51.31 18.19
N LEU A 850 24.55 50.45 18.34
CA LEU A 850 23.85 50.11 19.59
C LEU A 850 24.33 48.78 20.16
N ASP A 851 24.89 47.91 19.32
CA ASP A 851 25.68 46.77 19.75
C ASP A 851 27.03 47.23 20.30
N THR A 852 27.34 46.80 21.51
CA THR A 852 28.64 47.09 22.14
C THR A 852 29.25 45.84 22.75
N VAL A 853 28.89 44.65 22.25
CA VAL A 853 29.27 43.39 22.91
C VAL A 853 29.74 42.28 21.97
N ASP A 854 30.53 42.61 20.95
CA ASP A 854 31.56 41.72 20.36
C ASP A 854 32.71 41.35 21.36
N ASP A 855 32.34 40.87 22.56
CA ASP A 855 33.23 40.19 23.53
C ASP A 855 32.41 39.46 24.62
N ASP A 856 31.10 39.22 24.41
CA ASP A 856 30.34 38.35 25.32
C ASP A 856 30.52 36.90 24.89
N ALA A 857 31.34 36.20 25.66
CA ALA A 857 31.66 34.79 25.48
C ALA A 857 30.43 33.86 25.51
N THR A 858 29.23 34.36 25.81
CA THR A 858 28.01 33.54 25.90
C THR A 858 27.04 33.74 24.73
N ASN A 859 27.41 34.56 23.76
CA ASN A 859 26.61 34.75 22.55
C ASN A 859 26.97 33.68 21.52
N ASP A 860 25.99 33.22 20.77
CA ASP A 860 26.14 32.53 19.50
C ASP A 860 26.09 33.63 18.43
N SER A 861 27.14 33.76 17.61
CA SER A 861 27.36 34.94 16.75
C SER A 861 27.09 34.70 15.27
N ASP A 862 27.07 33.46 14.84
CA ASP A 862 26.74 32.99 13.49
C ASP A 862 25.45 32.17 13.46
N GLY A 863 24.90 31.81 14.63
CA GLY A 863 23.59 31.18 14.74
C GLY A 863 23.60 29.67 14.52
N ASP A 864 24.77 29.03 14.66
CA ASP A 864 24.97 27.59 14.45
C ASP A 864 24.55 26.73 15.68
N GLY A 865 24.13 27.38 16.77
CA GLY A 865 23.71 26.74 18.01
C GLY A 865 24.81 26.65 19.08
N TYR A 866 26.07 26.98 18.76
CA TYR A 866 27.19 26.98 19.69
C TYR A 866 27.58 28.41 20.10
N SER A 867 27.90 28.62 21.38
CA SER A 867 28.40 29.94 21.78
C SER A 867 29.83 30.16 21.30
N ASN A 868 30.15 31.43 21.05
CA ASN A 868 31.51 31.94 20.81
C ASN A 868 32.59 31.40 21.77
N SER A 869 32.21 31.02 23.01
CA SER A 869 33.15 30.42 23.95
C SER A 869 33.38 28.93 23.77
N GLU A 870 32.35 28.20 23.37
CA GLU A 870 32.38 26.77 23.06
C GLU A 870 33.21 26.55 21.82
N GLU A 871 32.94 27.30 20.77
CA GLU A 871 33.65 27.22 19.51
C GLU A 871 35.13 27.63 19.63
N LYS A 872 35.42 28.72 20.35
CA LYS A 872 36.80 29.10 20.63
C LYS A 872 37.53 28.04 21.47
N ALA A 873 36.81 27.28 22.31
CA ALA A 873 37.39 26.20 23.09
C ALA A 873 37.65 24.95 22.23
N ALA A 874 36.73 24.64 21.31
CA ALA A 874 36.81 23.54 20.36
C ALA A 874 37.77 23.82 19.18
N GLY A 875 37.99 25.09 18.85
CA GLY A 875 38.86 25.53 17.75
C GLY A 875 38.15 25.77 16.42
N SER A 876 36.81 25.77 16.40
CA SER A 876 35.97 26.28 15.32
C SER A 876 35.96 27.82 15.26
N ASP A 877 35.41 28.40 14.18
CA ASP A 877 35.36 29.83 13.90
C ASP A 877 33.98 30.44 14.25
N PRO A 878 33.87 31.28 15.31
CA PRO A 878 32.61 31.84 15.84
C PRO A 878 31.81 32.84 14.99
N LEU A 879 32.08 32.86 13.70
CA LEU A 879 31.52 33.80 12.74
C LEU A 879 31.23 33.10 11.40
N ASP A 880 31.23 31.78 11.39
CA ASP A 880 31.09 30.91 10.23
C ASP A 880 30.20 29.74 10.64
N ASP A 881 28.91 29.87 10.32
CA ASP A 881 27.85 28.90 10.64
C ASP A 881 28.12 27.48 10.10
N THR A 882 29.00 27.35 9.10
CA THR A 882 29.44 26.05 8.57
C THR A 882 30.62 25.44 9.33
N SER A 883 31.19 26.17 10.29
CA SER A 883 32.33 25.76 11.10
C SER A 883 31.88 25.28 12.47
N VAL A 884 31.10 24.21 12.57
CA VAL A 884 30.67 23.68 13.87
C VAL A 884 31.79 22.93 14.62
N PRO A 885 31.79 22.94 15.97
CA PRO A 885 32.63 22.05 16.79
C PRO A 885 32.40 20.55 16.53
N SER A 886 33.40 19.71 16.77
CA SER A 886 33.21 18.24 16.80
C SER A 886 32.42 17.82 18.04
N ASP A 887 31.47 16.91 17.82
CA ASP A 887 30.48 16.42 18.80
C ASP A 887 30.19 14.95 18.45
N ILE A 888 30.89 14.01 19.10
CA ILE A 888 30.88 12.58 18.74
C ILE A 888 29.55 11.88 19.08
N ASP A 889 28.90 12.26 20.18
CA ASP A 889 27.66 11.64 20.65
C ASP A 889 26.40 12.45 20.28
N GLY A 890 26.58 13.66 19.71
CA GLY A 890 25.50 14.48 19.19
C GLY A 890 24.60 15.08 20.27
N ASP A 891 25.08 15.17 21.51
CA ASP A 891 24.29 15.69 22.64
C ASP A 891 24.23 17.23 22.68
N GLY A 892 24.94 17.90 21.77
CA GLY A 892 25.03 19.35 21.64
C GLY A 892 26.15 19.98 22.47
N ILE A 893 27.03 19.17 23.06
CA ILE A 893 28.21 19.63 23.82
C ILE A 893 29.48 19.21 23.06
N PRO A 894 30.33 20.17 22.63
CA PRO A 894 31.53 19.82 21.87
C PRO A 894 32.53 18.94 22.64
N ASP A 895 33.17 17.97 21.97
CA ASP A 895 34.16 17.01 22.50
C ASP A 895 35.22 17.66 23.40
N ALA A 896 35.65 18.87 23.01
CA ALA A 896 36.71 19.61 23.70
C ALA A 896 36.30 20.06 25.11
N THR A 897 35.00 20.16 25.35
CA THR A 897 34.36 20.58 26.61
C THR A 897 33.50 19.50 27.23
N ASP A 898 33.19 18.45 26.47
CA ASP A 898 32.43 17.32 26.95
C ASP A 898 33.21 16.52 28.01
N THR A 899 32.47 15.99 28.97
CA THR A 899 32.98 15.16 30.06
C THR A 899 32.78 13.66 29.88
N ASP A 900 32.04 13.24 28.87
CA ASP A 900 31.51 11.92 28.51
C ASP A 900 31.25 11.93 26.99
N MET A 901 32.32 12.02 26.20
CA MET A 901 32.23 12.53 24.81
C MET A 901 31.73 11.49 23.79
N ASP A 902 31.59 10.23 24.17
CA ASP A 902 30.96 9.19 23.36
C ASP A 902 29.59 8.75 23.92
N GLY A 903 29.12 9.39 24.99
CA GLY A 903 27.75 9.23 25.49
C GLY A 903 27.44 7.85 26.07
N ASP A 904 28.46 7.04 26.38
CA ASP A 904 28.32 5.66 26.87
C ASP A 904 27.91 5.60 28.37
N GLY A 905 28.02 6.73 29.07
CA GLY A 905 27.69 6.91 30.47
C GLY A 905 28.88 6.78 31.43
N LEU A 906 30.11 6.64 30.91
CA LEU A 906 31.37 6.77 31.60
C LEU A 906 32.04 8.09 31.25
N SER A 907 32.41 8.88 32.28
CA SER A 907 33.16 10.09 31.97
C SER A 907 34.53 9.78 31.35
N ASN A 908 35.01 10.65 30.44
CA ASN A 908 36.36 10.66 29.86
C ASN A 908 37.49 10.48 30.89
N SER A 909 37.21 10.88 32.14
CA SER A 909 38.13 10.74 33.27
C SER A 909 38.10 9.35 33.92
N GLU A 910 36.94 8.71 33.99
CA GLU A 910 36.72 7.36 34.50
C GLU A 910 37.29 6.32 33.55
N GLU A 911 37.03 6.46 32.26
CA GLU A 911 37.59 5.66 31.18
C GLU A 911 39.12 5.71 31.19
N SER A 912 39.71 6.90 31.00
CA SER A 912 41.17 7.04 30.93
C SER A 912 41.93 6.63 32.22
N SER A 913 41.26 6.60 33.39
CA SER A 913 41.95 6.40 34.67
C SER A 913 41.54 5.17 35.49
N THR A 914 40.39 4.58 35.21
CA THR A 914 39.82 3.45 35.95
C THR A 914 39.62 2.24 35.05
N HIS A 915 38.91 2.41 33.94
CA HIS A 915 38.52 1.32 33.04
C HIS A 915 39.58 1.05 31.97
N HIS A 916 40.27 2.09 31.52
CA HIS A 916 41.30 2.11 30.46
C HIS A 916 40.76 1.87 29.04
N THR A 917 39.47 2.15 28.87
CA THR A 917 38.74 2.30 27.61
C THR A 917 39.13 3.58 26.86
N ASP A 918 38.73 3.68 25.59
CA ASP A 918 39.00 4.85 24.75
C ASP A 918 37.85 5.87 24.88
N PRO A 919 38.08 7.07 25.45
CA PRO A 919 37.04 8.07 25.68
C PRO A 919 36.31 8.63 24.47
N ALA A 920 36.54 8.12 23.28
CA ALA A 920 35.93 8.59 22.05
C ALA A 920 35.26 7.43 21.29
N ASN A 921 35.07 6.30 21.97
CA ASN A 921 34.56 5.08 21.40
C ASN A 921 33.64 4.42 22.45
N PRO A 922 32.32 4.43 22.23
CA PRO A 922 31.38 3.97 23.24
C PRO A 922 31.46 2.47 23.52
N ASP A 923 32.08 1.67 22.64
CA ASP A 923 32.30 0.21 22.76
C ASP A 923 33.78 -0.11 22.44
N SER A 924 34.60 -0.26 23.48
CA SER A 924 36.06 -0.33 23.36
C SER A 924 36.60 -1.66 22.85
N ASP A 925 35.88 -2.77 22.99
CA ASP A 925 36.30 -4.09 22.51
C ASP A 925 35.47 -4.65 21.35
N GLY A 926 34.38 -3.97 20.98
CA GLY A 926 33.61 -4.21 19.77
C GLY A 926 32.69 -5.41 19.86
N ASP A 927 32.20 -5.72 21.06
CA ASP A 927 31.34 -6.88 21.33
C ASP A 927 29.84 -6.57 21.23
N GLY A 928 29.50 -5.29 21.03
CA GLY A 928 28.12 -4.80 20.92
C GLY A 928 27.54 -4.23 22.21
N LEU A 929 28.29 -4.19 23.31
CA LEU A 929 27.92 -3.50 24.56
C LEU A 929 28.75 -2.23 24.75
N HIS A 930 28.09 -1.15 25.17
CA HIS A 930 28.81 0.07 25.49
C HIS A 930 29.61 -0.08 26.80
N ASP A 931 30.79 0.54 26.91
CA ASP A 931 31.69 0.37 28.05
C ASP A 931 30.99 0.70 29.39
N GLY A 932 30.13 1.72 29.39
CA GLY A 932 29.30 2.09 30.53
C GLY A 932 28.23 1.08 30.89
N GLU A 933 27.66 0.37 29.93
CA GLU A 933 26.73 -0.74 30.14
C GLU A 933 27.44 -1.94 30.78
N GLU A 934 28.60 -2.29 30.25
CA GLU A 934 29.45 -3.38 30.74
C GLU A 934 29.89 -3.16 32.19
N VAL A 935 30.33 -1.95 32.53
CA VAL A 935 30.65 -1.59 33.92
C VAL A 935 29.44 -1.75 34.84
N ASN A 936 28.23 -1.54 34.33
CA ASN A 936 27.00 -1.69 35.11
C ASN A 936 26.59 -3.15 35.32
N ILE A 937 26.75 -4.02 34.31
CA ILE A 937 26.44 -5.46 34.40
C ILE A 937 27.56 -6.25 35.09
N GLY A 938 28.80 -5.78 35.00
CA GLY A 938 29.97 -6.32 35.70
C GLY A 938 30.98 -7.07 34.83
N THR A 939 30.83 -7.01 33.51
CA THR A 939 31.80 -7.46 32.48
C THR A 939 32.99 -6.49 32.38
N ASP A 940 34.04 -6.87 31.65
CA ASP A 940 35.25 -6.06 31.49
C ASP A 940 35.23 -5.36 30.12
N PRO A 941 35.14 -4.01 30.04
CA PRO A 941 35.00 -3.26 28.78
C PRO A 941 36.17 -3.27 27.80
N ASN A 942 37.06 -4.24 27.92
CA ASN A 942 38.24 -4.41 27.09
C ASN A 942 38.48 -5.91 26.80
N ASP A 943 37.48 -6.75 27.06
CA ASP A 943 37.49 -8.19 26.94
C ASP A 943 36.11 -8.63 26.43
N PRO A 944 35.96 -8.87 25.12
CA PRO A 944 34.64 -9.09 24.50
C PRO A 944 33.99 -10.42 24.91
N ASP A 945 34.68 -11.26 25.69
CA ASP A 945 34.25 -12.58 26.19
C ASP A 945 34.74 -12.73 27.64
N SER A 946 33.93 -12.27 28.60
CA SER A 946 34.30 -12.12 30.02
C SER A 946 34.53 -13.45 30.73
N ASP A 947 33.88 -14.52 30.27
CA ASP A 947 33.95 -15.82 30.93
C ASP A 947 34.84 -16.83 30.20
N GLY A 948 35.18 -16.58 28.94
CA GLY A 948 36.11 -17.33 28.11
C GLY A 948 35.50 -18.58 27.46
N ASP A 949 34.20 -18.61 27.18
CA ASP A 949 33.52 -19.69 26.47
C ASP A 949 33.49 -19.51 24.94
N ARG A 950 33.90 -18.33 24.46
CA ARG A 950 33.97 -17.86 23.05
C ARG A 950 32.68 -17.26 22.50
N LEU A 951 31.64 -17.10 23.31
CA LEU A 951 30.50 -16.26 23.00
C LEU A 951 30.77 -14.87 23.56
N ASN A 952 30.44 -13.82 22.81
CA ASN A 952 30.72 -12.47 23.27
C ASN A 952 29.69 -12.02 24.32
N ASP A 953 30.06 -11.15 25.25
CA ASP A 953 29.16 -10.73 26.35
C ASP A 953 27.86 -10.08 25.81
N GLY A 954 27.98 -9.31 24.73
CA GLY A 954 26.84 -8.75 23.99
C GLY A 954 25.90 -9.80 23.39
N ASP A 955 26.46 -10.84 22.77
CA ASP A 955 25.68 -11.95 22.21
C ASP A 955 24.96 -12.74 23.30
N GLU A 956 25.64 -12.98 24.42
CA GLU A 956 25.08 -13.68 25.58
C GLU A 956 23.86 -12.96 26.16
N LEU A 957 23.94 -11.63 26.33
CA LEU A 957 22.78 -10.85 26.77
C LEU A 957 21.63 -10.88 25.76
N SER A 958 21.93 -10.94 24.46
CA SER A 958 20.94 -11.04 23.39
C SER A 958 20.18 -12.37 23.43
N ILE A 959 20.89 -13.48 23.65
CA ILE A 959 20.29 -14.83 23.75
C ILE A 959 19.80 -15.17 25.17
N GLY A 960 20.17 -14.38 26.17
CA GLY A 960 19.69 -14.47 27.55
C GLY A 960 20.53 -15.35 28.48
N THR A 961 21.74 -15.75 28.07
CA THR A 961 22.74 -16.46 28.87
C THR A 961 23.46 -15.49 29.83
N ASP A 962 24.26 -16.01 30.77
CA ASP A 962 24.98 -15.21 31.78
C ASP A 962 26.45 -15.02 31.37
N PRO A 963 26.91 -13.78 31.04
CA PRO A 963 28.29 -13.46 30.61
C PRO A 963 29.43 -13.72 31.60
N HIS A 964 29.13 -14.49 32.64
CA HIS A 964 30.03 -14.88 33.71
C HIS A 964 30.01 -16.39 33.96
N ASP A 965 29.26 -17.15 33.16
CA ASP A 965 29.03 -18.58 33.34
C ASP A 965 28.97 -19.34 32.00
N GLN A 966 30.09 -20.01 31.67
CA GLN A 966 30.33 -20.71 30.39
C GLN A 966 29.31 -21.81 30.00
N ASP A 967 28.29 -22.06 30.82
CA ASP A 967 27.33 -23.17 30.80
C ASP A 967 26.13 -22.71 31.67
N SER A 968 25.26 -21.89 31.10
CA SER A 968 24.21 -21.14 31.81
C SER A 968 23.15 -22.03 32.45
N ASP A 969 22.94 -23.25 31.95
CA ASP A 969 21.96 -24.20 32.44
C ASP A 969 22.55 -25.37 33.28
N ASP A 970 23.89 -25.43 33.42
CA ASP A 970 24.67 -26.44 34.14
C ASP A 970 24.51 -27.88 33.56
N ASP A 971 24.16 -28.06 32.28
CA ASP A 971 24.02 -29.37 31.63
C ASP A 971 25.38 -29.97 31.20
N GLY A 972 26.39 -29.10 31.04
CA GLY A 972 27.75 -29.43 30.66
C GLY A 972 28.10 -29.25 29.19
N LEU A 973 27.17 -28.83 28.33
CA LEU A 973 27.48 -28.10 27.11
C LEU A 973 27.73 -26.63 27.50
N GLY A 974 28.57 -25.93 26.75
CA GLY A 974 28.80 -24.52 27.02
C GLY A 974 27.93 -23.70 26.10
N ASP A 975 27.59 -22.47 26.48
CA ASP A 975 26.60 -21.66 25.76
C ASP A 975 27.02 -21.48 24.28
N ASN A 976 28.31 -21.17 24.03
CA ASN A 976 28.88 -21.13 22.68
C ASN A 976 28.72 -22.46 21.91
N TYR A 977 28.87 -23.61 22.57
CA TYR A 977 28.74 -24.93 21.94
C TYR A 977 27.32 -25.19 21.42
N GLU A 978 26.33 -24.66 22.11
CA GLU A 978 24.92 -24.91 21.83
C GLU A 978 24.37 -24.00 20.73
N VAL A 979 24.98 -22.83 20.54
CA VAL A 979 24.59 -21.86 19.51
C VAL A 979 25.46 -21.88 18.26
N THR A 980 26.67 -22.46 18.29
CA THR A 980 27.59 -22.46 17.14
C THR A 980 27.58 -23.78 16.36
N THR A 981 27.77 -23.67 15.04
CA THR A 981 27.90 -24.84 14.15
C THR A 981 29.35 -25.27 13.92
N ASP A 982 30.33 -24.58 14.51
CA ASP A 982 31.71 -24.59 14.07
C ASP A 982 32.63 -25.48 14.92
N ILE A 983 32.25 -26.75 15.05
CA ILE A 983 33.07 -27.77 15.70
C ILE A 983 33.18 -28.95 14.76
N GLY A 984 34.41 -29.25 14.33
CA GLY A 984 34.81 -30.31 13.39
C GLY A 984 34.52 -31.75 13.82
N ALA A 985 33.31 -32.04 14.31
CA ALA A 985 32.87 -33.33 14.81
C ALA A 985 31.45 -33.70 14.34
N GLY A 986 31.12 -33.50 13.06
CA GLY A 986 30.23 -34.38 12.28
C GLY A 986 28.85 -34.77 12.84
N ASN A 987 28.23 -33.96 13.71
CA ASN A 987 26.81 -33.93 14.06
C ASN A 987 26.60 -32.67 14.90
N VAL A 988 26.20 -31.57 14.26
CA VAL A 988 25.93 -30.29 14.91
C VAL A 988 24.46 -30.25 15.27
N TYR A 989 24.15 -30.19 16.56
CA TYR A 989 22.80 -29.97 17.06
C TYR A 989 22.83 -28.64 17.80
N ILE A 990 22.01 -27.69 17.35
CA ILE A 990 21.80 -26.41 18.03
C ILE A 990 20.75 -26.67 19.12
N THR A 991 21.11 -26.47 20.38
CA THR A 991 20.25 -26.68 21.57
C THR A 991 19.99 -25.36 22.28
N ASP A 992 19.03 -25.32 23.21
CA ASP A 992 18.71 -24.12 23.99
C ASP A 992 19.67 -24.02 25.20
N PRO A 993 20.60 -23.05 25.24
CA PRO A 993 21.59 -22.92 26.32
C PRO A 993 20.98 -22.53 27.68
N LEU A 994 19.66 -22.33 27.75
CA LEU A 994 18.92 -22.08 28.98
C LEU A 994 18.08 -23.28 29.44
N ASP A 995 18.10 -24.39 28.68
CA ASP A 995 17.29 -25.58 28.97
C ASP A 995 18.05 -26.90 28.81
N THR A 996 18.34 -27.52 29.95
CA THR A 996 19.08 -28.78 30.09
C THR A 996 18.49 -30.01 29.36
N ASP A 997 17.37 -29.90 28.65
CA ASP A 997 16.57 -30.94 27.97
C ASP A 997 15.71 -30.26 26.90
N THR A 998 16.32 -29.80 25.80
CA THR A 998 15.71 -28.94 24.75
C THR A 998 14.42 -29.52 24.20
N ASP A 999 14.33 -30.85 24.03
CA ASP A 999 13.16 -31.53 23.47
C ASP A 999 12.14 -32.03 24.52
N ASP A 1000 12.45 -31.80 25.80
CA ASP A 1000 11.58 -32.03 26.95
C ASP A 1000 11.20 -33.53 27.09
N ASP A 1001 12.04 -34.43 26.58
CA ASP A 1001 11.77 -35.86 26.50
C ASP A 1001 12.29 -36.64 27.72
N GLY A 1002 13.13 -36.01 28.54
CA GLY A 1002 13.63 -36.52 29.81
C GLY A 1002 15.08 -37.03 29.76
N TYR A 1003 15.81 -36.72 28.69
CA TYR A 1003 17.26 -36.91 28.55
C TYR A 1003 17.85 -35.53 28.26
N GLY A 1004 18.90 -35.16 28.99
CA GLY A 1004 19.52 -33.85 28.74
C GLY A 1004 20.43 -33.87 27.55
N ASP A 1005 20.60 -32.70 26.94
CA ASP A 1005 21.18 -32.51 25.61
C ASP A 1005 22.59 -33.09 25.51
N ARG A 1006 23.45 -32.77 26.49
CA ARG A 1006 24.79 -33.39 26.60
C ARG A 1006 24.75 -34.92 26.55
N ALA A 1007 23.78 -35.54 27.22
CA ALA A 1007 23.70 -36.99 27.33
C ALA A 1007 23.24 -37.66 26.03
N GLU A 1008 22.47 -36.96 25.22
CA GLU A 1008 22.01 -37.42 23.91
C GLU A 1008 23.12 -37.32 22.88
N ILE A 1009 23.85 -36.19 22.87
CA ILE A 1009 25.05 -36.00 22.05
C ILE A 1009 26.10 -37.08 22.36
N GLU A 1010 26.38 -37.37 23.64
CA GLU A 1010 27.34 -38.43 24.04
C GLU A 1010 26.91 -39.84 23.61
N GLU A 1011 25.61 -40.12 23.49
CA GLU A 1011 25.08 -41.43 23.05
C GLU A 1011 24.73 -41.46 21.54
N GLY A 1012 24.93 -40.35 20.83
CA GLY A 1012 24.72 -40.20 19.39
C GLY A 1012 23.25 -40.18 18.98
N THR A 1013 22.38 -39.61 19.81
CA THR A 1013 20.98 -39.34 19.50
C THR A 1013 20.74 -37.83 19.39
N ASP A 1014 19.76 -37.45 18.57
CA ASP A 1014 19.37 -36.05 18.32
C ASP A 1014 18.67 -35.44 19.56
N PRO A 1015 19.26 -34.42 20.21
CA PRO A 1015 18.72 -33.73 21.40
C PRO A 1015 17.55 -32.78 21.10
N THR A 1016 17.19 -32.59 19.82
CA THR A 1016 16.10 -31.71 19.40
C THR A 1016 14.84 -32.49 18.96
N ASP A 1017 14.92 -33.83 18.87
CA ASP A 1017 13.79 -34.70 18.50
C ASP A 1017 13.34 -35.57 19.68
N PRO A 1018 12.14 -35.35 20.26
CA PRO A 1018 11.62 -36.11 21.41
C PRO A 1018 11.29 -37.58 21.14
N ASN A 1019 11.58 -38.06 19.93
CA ASN A 1019 11.51 -39.45 19.51
C ASN A 1019 12.89 -40.13 19.38
N SER A 1020 13.97 -39.36 19.42
CA SER A 1020 15.36 -39.77 19.26
C SER A 1020 16.03 -40.02 20.62
N ARG A 1021 15.67 -41.12 21.27
CA ARG A 1021 16.14 -41.40 22.66
C ARG A 1021 17.35 -42.34 22.77
N PRO A 1022 18.29 -42.08 23.71
CA PRO A 1022 19.38 -42.99 24.05
C PRO A 1022 18.88 -44.40 24.39
N SER A 1023 19.55 -45.42 23.83
CA SER A 1023 19.09 -46.82 23.91
C SER A 1023 19.23 -47.48 25.30
N THR A 1024 19.57 -46.70 26.33
CA THR A 1024 20.34 -47.22 27.48
C THR A 1024 19.95 -46.72 28.88
N TYR A 1025 18.67 -46.51 29.23
CA TYR A 1025 18.28 -46.68 30.65
C TYR A 1025 16.91 -47.32 30.89
N CYS A 1026 16.89 -48.25 31.83
CA CYS A 1026 15.84 -49.23 32.02
C CYS A 1026 14.64 -48.66 32.78
N ASP A 1027 13.59 -48.24 32.09
CA ASP A 1027 12.28 -48.09 32.72
C ASP A 1027 11.19 -49.02 32.16
N GLY A 1028 10.45 -49.64 33.09
CA GLY A 1028 9.15 -50.25 32.79
C GLY A 1028 9.06 -51.62 32.09
N PHE A 1029 8.96 -52.68 32.92
CA PHE A 1029 8.26 -53.97 32.67
C PHE A 1029 9.01 -55.21 32.13
N PHE A 1030 10.21 -55.10 31.54
CA PHE A 1030 11.00 -56.27 31.11
C PHE A 1030 12.43 -56.37 31.68
N ALA A 1031 12.71 -55.71 32.80
CA ALA A 1031 14.00 -55.70 33.52
C ALA A 1031 14.47 -57.05 34.13
N TRP A 1032 14.02 -58.21 33.63
CA TRP A 1032 14.41 -59.53 34.15
C TRP A 1032 15.06 -60.46 33.13
N MET A 1033 15.38 -59.97 31.92
CA MET A 1033 15.90 -60.82 30.85
C MET A 1033 17.24 -60.37 30.22
N ASN A 1034 17.82 -59.22 30.58
CA ASN A 1034 19.06 -58.74 29.94
C ASN A 1034 20.30 -58.87 30.87
N PRO A 1035 21.38 -59.59 30.49
CA PRO A 1035 22.56 -59.81 31.34
C PRO A 1035 23.47 -58.59 31.57
N VAL A 1036 23.29 -57.51 30.80
CA VAL A 1036 24.16 -56.32 30.82
C VAL A 1036 23.89 -55.44 32.05
N CYS A 1037 22.67 -55.44 32.59
CA CYS A 1037 22.29 -54.65 33.77
C CYS A 1037 22.86 -55.14 35.12
N TRP A 1038 23.81 -56.07 35.15
CA TRP A 1038 24.28 -56.71 36.40
C TRP A 1038 25.60 -56.16 36.96
N PHE A 1039 26.28 -55.26 36.26
CA PHE A 1039 27.65 -54.86 36.63
C PHE A 1039 27.85 -53.42 37.14
N VAL A 1040 26.93 -52.48 36.89
CA VAL A 1040 27.17 -51.06 37.20
C VAL A 1040 26.63 -50.62 38.59
N GLY A 1041 25.66 -51.31 39.17
CA GLY A 1041 25.01 -50.90 40.42
C GLY A 1041 25.77 -51.13 41.75
N PHE A 1042 27.11 -51.07 41.78
CA PHE A 1042 27.87 -51.30 43.02
C PHE A 1042 28.94 -50.26 43.39
N MET A 1043 29.13 -49.16 42.64
CA MET A 1043 30.18 -48.18 42.97
C MET A 1043 29.73 -46.83 43.56
N ASP A 1044 28.47 -46.39 43.44
CA ASP A 1044 28.07 -45.04 43.93
C ASP A 1044 27.47 -44.99 45.35
N ILE A 1045 28.08 -45.69 46.32
CA ILE A 1045 27.75 -45.51 47.75
C ILE A 1045 28.94 -44.99 48.58
N PHE A 1046 30.07 -44.65 47.98
CA PHE A 1046 31.14 -43.95 48.71
C PHE A 1046 31.97 -43.05 47.79
N LEU A 1047 31.57 -41.78 47.70
CA LEU A 1047 32.44 -40.62 47.92
C LEU A 1047 31.61 -39.40 48.31
#